data_AF-A0A933VAP3-F1
#
_entry.id   AF-A0A933VAP3-F1
#
_cell.length_a   1.000
_cell.length_b   1.000
_cell.length_c   1.000
_cell.angle_alpha   90.00
_cell.angle_beta   90.00
_cell.angle_gamma   90.00
#
_symmetry.space_group_name_H-M   'P 1'
#
loop_
_entity.id
_entity.type
_entity.pdbx_description
1 polymer ?
#
loop_
_entity_poly.entity_id
_entity_poly.type
_entity_poly.pdbx_seq_one_letter_code
_entity_poly.pdbx_strand_id
1 'polypeptide(L)'
;ARVLGVLGLVSVGFLAFILLTSNPFDRLLPAEQDGRALNLLLPDPGLVFHPPMLYMGYVGFAVAFAFAIAALLAGQIDAAWARWSRPWTIAAWIFLTLGIALGSWWAYYELGWGGWWFWDPVENASFMPWLVGTALIHSLAVTEKRGSFKNWTVLLAIAAFSLSLLGTFLVRSGVLTSVHAFASDPRRGIFILALLAVVVGTSLSLFAWRAPKVSLGGAFALVSRETALLVNNVLLVVAAGTVLLGTLYPLLIDALNLGKLSVGPPYFNAVFVPIMVPLLFLMAAGPLARWKHADLKQIGMRLRVAAVIAIVAGIGLPFLAGPWSPLVALGLLAAVWIVASTAMQIVERLKTGSAPASFWGMHIAHLGIAVFVVGVTMVGGYQEEKDVRMAPGDTVSIGKYNFAFIGIREAQGPNYTAFVGDVDLSVDGRVVKRMNPEKRNYATSSMPMTEAAIDSGFTRDVYVSLGEPLPDGAWAVRVYYKPFVDWIWFGCLFMALGGLVAAADRRYFLLPLGLFIVLLGFLAVGLTRDPREVPSPLVGKPAPAFEVAQLGDPAKTFSPKDMLGKVWLFNVWASWCVSCRQEHPVLVDYAKSHGITVVGLDYKDQRMDGLRWLAQFGDPYLLSAFDLDGRVGINYGVYGVPETYLIDKAGIIQYKHIGPITPEAMVQKILPKMKELEK
;
A
#
# COMPACT_ATOMS: atom_id res chain seq x y z
N ALA A 1 -32.55 5.30 13.95
CA ALA A 1 -32.48 6.76 14.24
C ALA A 1 -31.17 7.16 14.95
N ARG A 2 -30.94 6.81 16.23
CA ARG A 2 -29.76 7.29 17.00
C ARG A 2 -28.40 7.00 16.34
N VAL A 3 -28.18 5.77 15.86
CA VAL A 3 -26.93 5.39 15.16
C VAL A 3 -26.68 6.28 13.95
N LEU A 4 -27.70 6.45 13.09
CA LEU A 4 -27.60 7.33 11.92
C LEU A 4 -27.38 8.79 12.31
N GLY A 5 -27.97 9.25 13.41
CA GLY A 5 -27.73 10.60 13.95
C GLY A 5 -26.27 10.81 14.35
N VAL A 6 -25.65 9.85 15.04
CA VAL A 6 -24.23 9.93 15.41
C VAL A 6 -23.33 9.90 14.16
N LEU A 7 -23.62 9.02 13.19
CA LEU A 7 -22.90 9.01 11.92
C LEU A 7 -23.05 10.34 11.17
N GLY A 8 -24.25 10.92 11.15
CA GLY A 8 -24.50 12.24 10.57
C GLY A 8 -23.67 13.34 11.23
N LEU A 9 -23.55 13.34 12.56
CA LEU A 9 -22.68 14.30 13.27
C LEU A 9 -21.21 14.15 12.90
N VAL A 10 -20.72 12.91 12.78
CA VAL A 10 -19.36 12.62 12.31
C VAL A 10 -19.17 13.13 10.87
N SER A 11 -20.12 12.84 9.98
CA SER A 11 -20.10 13.31 8.60
C SER A 11 -20.10 14.83 8.50
N VAL A 12 -20.91 15.53 9.31
CA VAL A 12 -20.90 17.00 9.37
C VAL A 12 -19.52 17.53 9.77
N GLY A 13 -18.86 16.91 10.75
CA GLY A 13 -17.49 17.29 11.15
C GLY A 13 -16.48 17.17 10.00
N PHE A 14 -16.51 16.07 9.25
CA PHE A 14 -15.63 15.87 8.09
C PHE A 14 -16.00 16.73 6.88
N LEU A 15 -17.28 16.97 6.62
CA LEU A 15 -17.72 17.89 5.57
C LEU A 15 -17.30 19.33 5.90
N ALA A 16 -17.38 19.74 7.17
CA ALA A 16 -16.85 21.03 7.62
C ALA A 16 -15.33 21.10 7.46
N PHE A 17 -14.59 20.04 7.78
CA PHE A 17 -13.15 19.96 7.51
C PHE A 17 -12.83 20.21 6.03
N ILE A 18 -13.52 19.50 5.13
CA ILE A 18 -13.36 19.64 3.68
C ILE A 18 -13.66 21.08 3.24
N LEU A 19 -14.82 21.62 3.61
CA LEU A 19 -15.24 22.95 3.16
C LEU A 19 -14.39 24.09 3.70
N LEU A 20 -13.89 23.98 4.94
CA LEU A 20 -13.22 25.09 5.61
C LEU A 20 -11.69 25.08 5.47
N THR A 21 -11.07 23.91 5.32
CA THR A 21 -9.60 23.78 5.36
C THR A 21 -8.99 23.03 4.18
N SER A 22 -9.81 22.32 3.41
CA SER A 22 -9.35 21.49 2.29
C SER A 22 -10.31 21.61 1.10
N ASN A 23 -10.80 22.81 0.83
CA ASN A 23 -11.87 23.03 -0.14
C ASN A 23 -11.38 22.71 -1.56
N PRO A 24 -11.87 21.64 -2.21
CA PRO A 24 -11.43 21.30 -3.56
C PRO A 24 -11.97 22.27 -4.62
N PHE A 25 -12.87 23.18 -4.23
CA PHE A 25 -13.49 24.16 -5.11
C PHE A 25 -12.84 25.55 -5.02
N ASP A 26 -11.80 25.72 -4.21
CA ASP A 26 -11.03 26.96 -4.18
C ASP A 26 -10.37 27.18 -5.54
N ARG A 27 -10.63 28.34 -6.15
CA ARG A 27 -10.11 28.69 -7.47
C ARG A 27 -8.69 29.24 -7.34
N LEU A 28 -7.77 28.70 -8.12
CA LEU A 28 -6.46 29.29 -8.35
C LEU A 28 -6.61 30.38 -9.42
N LEU A 29 -6.39 31.63 -9.05
CA LEU A 29 -6.42 32.78 -9.95
C LEU A 29 -5.11 33.58 -9.79
N PRO A 30 -4.25 33.66 -10.83
CA PRO A 30 -4.40 33.00 -12.14
C PRO A 30 -4.33 31.47 -12.03
N ALA A 31 -4.91 30.77 -13.02
CA ALA A 31 -4.75 29.32 -13.09
C ALA A 31 -3.28 28.98 -13.33
N GLU A 32 -2.73 28.08 -12.52
CA GLU A 32 -1.38 27.55 -12.74
C GLU A 32 -1.36 26.85 -14.11
N GLN A 33 -0.47 27.29 -15.00
CA GLN A 33 -0.35 26.75 -16.37
C GLN A 33 0.06 25.28 -16.37
N ASP A 34 0.73 24.84 -15.31
CA ASP A 34 1.01 23.46 -14.97
C ASP A 34 0.49 23.23 -13.55
N GLY A 35 -0.48 22.31 -13.38
CA GLY A 35 -0.88 21.87 -12.04
C GLY A 35 0.31 21.23 -11.31
N ARG A 36 0.21 20.98 -9.99
CA ARG A 36 1.29 20.33 -9.20
C ARG A 36 1.63 18.88 -9.60
N ALA A 37 1.14 18.40 -10.74
CA ALA A 37 1.04 17.00 -11.13
C ALA A 37 0.38 16.14 -10.04
N LEU A 38 -0.02 14.92 -10.38
CA LEU A 38 -0.33 13.92 -9.36
C LEU A 38 1.00 13.41 -8.78
N ASN A 39 1.00 12.95 -7.53
CA ASN A 39 2.13 12.19 -7.01
C ASN A 39 2.44 11.05 -8.00
N LEU A 40 3.68 11.01 -8.47
CA LEU A 40 4.11 10.18 -9.60
C LEU A 40 4.09 8.68 -9.30
N LEU A 41 3.91 8.32 -8.02
CA LEU A 41 3.68 6.96 -7.57
C LEU A 41 2.21 6.56 -7.63
N LEU A 42 1.27 7.49 -7.82
CA LEU A 42 -0.16 7.18 -7.92
C LEU A 42 -0.56 6.28 -9.09
N PRO A 43 0.22 6.11 -10.18
CA PRO A 43 -0.04 5.06 -11.17
C PRO A 43 0.25 3.65 -10.63
N ASP A 44 1.09 3.51 -9.60
CA ASP A 44 1.43 2.20 -9.05
C ASP A 44 0.19 1.55 -8.37
N PRO A 45 -0.20 0.32 -8.75
CA PRO A 45 -1.36 -0.35 -8.18
C PRO A 45 -1.31 -0.47 -6.65
N GLY A 46 -0.13 -0.70 -6.07
CA GLY A 46 0.05 -0.77 -4.63
C GLY A 46 -0.37 0.53 -3.95
N LEU A 47 0.10 1.68 -4.45
CA LEU A 47 -0.29 3.00 -3.94
C LEU A 47 -1.76 3.37 -4.24
N VAL A 48 -2.33 2.88 -5.34
CA VAL A 48 -3.75 3.10 -5.67
C VAL A 48 -4.67 2.38 -4.67
N PHE A 49 -4.37 1.11 -4.36
CA PHE A 49 -5.31 0.27 -3.61
C PHE A 49 -5.15 0.37 -2.09
N HIS A 50 -3.94 0.47 -1.55
CA HIS A 50 -3.77 0.38 -0.10
C HIS A 50 -4.40 1.55 0.69
N PRO A 51 -4.32 2.83 0.27
CA PRO A 51 -4.92 3.91 1.04
C PRO A 51 -6.45 3.81 1.12
N PRO A 52 -7.20 3.55 0.03
CA PRO A 52 -8.64 3.28 0.12
C PRO A 52 -9.01 2.13 1.06
N MET A 53 -8.22 1.05 1.12
CA MET A 53 -8.45 -0.05 2.08
C MET A 53 -8.26 0.43 3.53
N LEU A 54 -7.19 1.16 3.83
CA LEU A 54 -6.96 1.76 5.15
C LEU A 54 -8.11 2.69 5.55
N TYR A 55 -8.53 3.57 4.63
CA TYR A 55 -9.65 4.48 4.85
C TYR A 55 -10.96 3.74 5.10
N MET A 56 -11.26 2.67 4.35
CA MET A 56 -12.43 1.83 4.62
C MET A 56 -12.37 1.18 6.00
N GLY A 57 -11.19 0.79 6.47
CA GLY A 57 -10.97 0.31 7.83
C GLY A 57 -11.29 1.38 8.88
N TYR A 58 -10.72 2.58 8.74
CA TYR A 58 -10.95 3.71 9.66
C TYR A 58 -12.43 4.13 9.71
N VAL A 59 -13.05 4.32 8.55
CA VAL A 59 -14.46 4.70 8.43
C VAL A 59 -15.36 3.58 8.94
N GLY A 60 -14.99 2.32 8.72
CA GLY A 60 -15.71 1.15 9.25
C GLY A 60 -15.84 1.18 10.78
N PHE A 61 -14.79 1.59 11.50
CA PHE A 61 -14.87 1.74 12.97
C PHE A 61 -15.81 2.86 13.43
N ALA A 62 -16.12 3.85 12.59
CA ALA A 62 -17.14 4.87 12.91
C ALA A 62 -18.52 4.26 13.13
N VAL A 63 -18.82 3.14 12.45
CA VAL A 63 -20.10 2.42 12.63
C VAL A 63 -20.15 1.76 14.01
N ALA A 64 -19.08 1.06 14.42
CA ALA A 64 -18.98 0.46 15.75
C ALA A 64 -19.06 1.52 16.85
N PHE A 65 -18.39 2.66 16.65
CA PHE A 65 -18.48 3.85 17.50
C PHE A 65 -19.92 4.37 17.59
N ALA A 66 -20.60 4.57 16.46
CA ALA A 66 -21.96 5.08 16.44
C ALA A 66 -22.96 4.16 17.16
N PHE A 67 -22.79 2.83 17.04
CA PHE A 67 -23.56 1.87 17.84
C PHE A 67 -23.30 2.01 19.33
N ALA A 68 -22.03 2.17 19.74
CA ALA A 68 -21.65 2.33 21.14
C ALA A 68 -22.24 3.63 21.75
N ILE A 69 -22.12 4.76 21.04
CA ILE A 69 -22.70 6.04 21.47
C ILE A 69 -24.22 5.98 21.52
N ALA A 70 -24.86 5.38 20.50
CA ALA A 70 -26.31 5.22 20.48
C ALA A 70 -26.82 4.36 21.66
N ALA A 71 -26.09 3.30 22.03
CA ALA A 71 -26.41 2.46 23.18
C ALA A 71 -26.26 3.23 24.51
N LEU A 72 -25.21 4.05 24.65
CA LEU A 72 -25.03 4.93 25.81
C LEU A 72 -26.14 5.98 25.94
N LEU A 73 -26.52 6.63 24.83
CA LEU A 73 -27.63 7.59 24.79
C LEU A 73 -28.98 6.93 25.12
N ALA A 74 -29.19 5.70 24.64
CA ALA A 74 -30.37 4.91 24.95
C ALA A 74 -30.42 4.43 26.40
N GLY A 75 -29.27 4.34 27.08
CA GLY A 75 -29.15 3.70 28.39
C GLY A 75 -29.33 2.17 28.35
N GLN A 76 -29.31 1.56 27.16
CA GLN A 76 -29.53 0.13 26.96
C GLN A 76 -28.31 -0.48 26.26
N ILE A 77 -27.40 -1.04 27.07
CA ILE A 77 -26.22 -1.77 26.58
C ILE A 77 -26.51 -3.26 26.74
N ASP A 78 -27.22 -3.82 25.77
CA ASP A 78 -27.68 -5.21 25.76
C ASP A 78 -26.82 -6.12 24.85
N ALA A 79 -27.20 -7.38 24.68
CA ALA A 79 -26.51 -8.27 23.74
C ALA A 79 -26.88 -7.98 22.26
N ALA A 80 -27.97 -7.23 22.02
CA ALA A 80 -28.44 -6.94 20.67
C ALA A 80 -27.50 -5.96 19.98
N TRP A 81 -27.09 -4.86 20.61
CA TRP A 81 -26.16 -3.92 19.98
C TRP A 81 -24.81 -4.60 19.65
N ALA A 82 -24.32 -5.48 20.53
CA ALA A 82 -23.06 -6.20 20.30
C ALA A 82 -23.16 -7.10 19.04
N ARG A 83 -24.30 -7.78 18.86
CA ARG A 83 -24.58 -8.60 17.69
C ARG A 83 -24.62 -7.77 16.41
N TRP A 84 -25.26 -6.60 16.43
CA TRP A 84 -25.34 -5.71 15.27
C TRP A 84 -24.00 -5.04 14.94
N SER A 85 -23.19 -4.69 15.95
CA SER A 85 -21.89 -4.04 15.78
C SER A 85 -20.82 -5.00 15.23
N ARG A 86 -20.85 -6.28 15.63
CA ARG A 86 -19.84 -7.29 15.28
C ARG A 86 -19.49 -7.41 13.79
N PRO A 87 -20.43 -7.57 12.84
CA PRO A 87 -20.08 -7.69 11.42
C PRO A 87 -19.41 -6.41 10.87
N TRP A 88 -19.80 -5.22 11.33
CA TRP A 88 -19.18 -3.96 10.93
C TRP A 88 -17.76 -3.83 11.46
N THR A 89 -17.54 -4.21 12.72
CA THR A 89 -16.20 -4.26 13.31
C THR A 89 -15.29 -5.24 12.57
N ILE A 90 -15.81 -6.42 12.20
CA ILE A 90 -15.04 -7.41 11.43
C ILE A 90 -14.72 -6.87 10.04
N ALA A 91 -15.69 -6.24 9.35
CA ALA A 91 -15.45 -5.62 8.05
C ALA A 91 -14.37 -4.53 8.12
N ALA A 92 -14.44 -3.64 9.11
CA ALA A 92 -13.43 -2.61 9.36
C ALA A 92 -12.04 -3.23 9.58
N TRP A 93 -11.98 -4.28 10.40
CA TRP A 93 -10.74 -5.00 10.69
C TRP A 93 -10.16 -5.71 9.46
N ILE A 94 -10.98 -6.31 8.59
CA ILE A 94 -10.53 -6.93 7.32
C ILE A 94 -9.88 -5.87 6.42
N PHE A 95 -10.57 -4.75 6.19
CA PHE A 95 -10.06 -3.68 5.35
C PHE A 95 -8.77 -3.08 5.89
N LEU A 96 -8.70 -2.90 7.22
CA LEU A 96 -7.48 -2.41 7.85
C LEU A 96 -6.33 -3.44 7.75
N THR A 97 -6.61 -4.73 7.94
CA THR A 97 -5.61 -5.82 7.77
C THR A 97 -5.04 -5.81 6.35
N LEU A 98 -5.89 -5.72 5.33
CA LEU A 98 -5.47 -5.70 3.94
C LEU A 98 -4.77 -4.39 3.55
N GLY A 99 -5.27 -3.25 4.03
CA GLY A 99 -4.62 -1.95 3.77
C GLY A 99 -3.22 -1.89 4.34
N ILE A 100 -3.01 -2.39 5.57
CA ILE A 100 -1.68 -2.48 6.20
C ILE A 100 -0.79 -3.44 5.40
N ALA A 101 -1.29 -4.63 5.04
CA ALA A 101 -0.52 -5.62 4.30
C ALA A 101 -0.10 -5.13 2.91
N LEU A 102 -1.02 -4.48 2.18
CA LEU A 102 -0.74 -3.92 0.85
C LEU A 102 0.23 -2.74 0.94
N GLY A 103 0.12 -1.88 1.95
CA GLY A 103 1.09 -0.81 2.19
C GLY A 103 2.50 -1.34 2.47
N SER A 104 2.60 -2.36 3.33
CA SER A 104 3.85 -3.06 3.62
C SER A 104 4.45 -3.73 2.38
N TRP A 105 3.62 -4.38 1.56
CA TRP A 105 4.06 -5.02 0.32
C TRP A 105 4.55 -3.99 -0.71
N TRP A 106 3.81 -2.89 -0.87
CA TRP A 106 4.21 -1.78 -1.73
C TRP A 106 5.55 -1.17 -1.31
N ALA A 107 5.71 -0.86 -0.02
CA ALA A 107 6.95 -0.30 0.53
C ALA A 107 8.16 -1.23 0.29
N TYR A 108 7.94 -2.55 0.33
CA TYR A 108 8.99 -3.54 0.13
C TYR A 108 9.59 -3.49 -1.27
N TYR A 109 8.78 -3.35 -2.34
CA TYR A 109 9.32 -3.32 -3.72
C TYR A 109 9.63 -1.91 -4.24
N GLU A 110 8.98 -0.86 -3.74
CA GLU A 110 9.05 0.49 -4.33
C GLU A 110 10.04 1.45 -3.62
N LEU A 111 10.54 1.10 -2.43
CA LEU A 111 11.42 1.99 -1.66
C LEU A 111 12.91 1.62 -1.72
N GLY A 112 13.28 0.48 -2.29
CA GLY A 112 14.68 0.13 -2.53
C GLY A 112 15.55 -0.20 -1.29
N TRP A 113 15.02 -0.14 -0.06
CA TRP A 113 15.75 -0.42 1.18
C TRP A 113 15.56 -1.85 1.72
N GLY A 114 14.79 -2.68 1.00
CA GLY A 114 14.61 -4.10 1.29
C GLY A 114 13.79 -4.44 2.54
N GLY A 115 13.30 -3.50 3.35
CA GLY A 115 12.45 -3.85 4.49
C GLY A 115 10.95 -3.80 4.19
N TRP A 116 10.16 -4.48 5.04
CA TRP A 116 8.71 -4.63 4.90
C TRP A 116 7.91 -3.86 5.97
N TRP A 117 8.57 -3.40 7.03
CA TRP A 117 7.98 -2.62 8.11
C TRP A 117 9.05 -1.79 8.81
N PHE A 118 8.82 -0.49 8.96
CA PHE A 118 9.81 0.44 9.52
C PHE A 118 9.43 0.99 10.90
N TRP A 119 8.22 0.69 11.38
CA TRP A 119 7.63 1.34 12.56
C TRP A 119 7.50 2.85 12.38
N ASP A 120 7.27 3.30 11.15
CA ASP A 120 7.11 4.71 10.86
C ASP A 120 5.79 5.23 11.49
N PRO A 121 5.68 6.53 11.83
CA PRO A 121 4.48 7.05 12.46
C PRO A 121 3.18 6.84 11.65
N VAL A 122 3.26 6.78 10.32
CA VAL A 122 2.11 6.56 9.44
C VAL A 122 1.69 5.08 9.43
N GLU A 123 2.65 4.16 9.35
CA GLU A 123 2.45 2.73 9.61
C GLU A 123 1.79 2.51 10.99
N ASN A 124 2.37 3.10 12.05
CA ASN A 124 1.89 2.97 13.43
C ASN A 124 0.47 3.51 13.62
N ALA A 125 0.15 4.63 12.95
CA ALA A 125 -1.18 5.23 12.95
C ALA A 125 -2.28 4.26 12.51
N SER A 126 -1.98 3.38 11.54
CA SER A 126 -2.89 2.34 11.08
C SER A 126 -2.89 1.09 11.96
N PHE A 127 -1.76 0.77 12.57
CA PHE A 127 -1.60 -0.43 13.39
C PHE A 127 -2.30 -0.33 14.76
N MET A 128 -2.29 0.84 15.41
CA MET A 128 -2.94 1.05 16.70
C MET A 128 -4.46 0.75 16.70
N PRO A 129 -5.28 1.31 15.77
CA PRO A 129 -6.69 0.94 15.69
C PRO A 129 -6.90 -0.52 15.29
N TRP A 130 -5.96 -1.16 14.58
CA TRP A 130 -6.02 -2.59 14.29
C TRP A 130 -5.89 -3.44 15.56
N LEU A 131 -4.95 -3.11 16.45
CA LEU A 131 -4.77 -3.80 17.74
C LEU A 131 -6.01 -3.66 18.63
N VAL A 132 -6.51 -2.44 18.79
CA VAL A 132 -7.71 -2.16 19.59
C VAL A 132 -8.96 -2.76 18.94
N GLY A 133 -9.06 -2.72 17.61
CA GLY A 133 -10.13 -3.38 16.84
C GLY A 133 -10.13 -4.90 17.02
N THR A 134 -8.95 -5.51 17.07
CA THR A 134 -8.79 -6.95 17.37
C THR A 134 -9.31 -7.26 18.78
N ALA A 135 -8.98 -6.44 19.78
CA ALA A 135 -9.53 -6.58 21.13
C ALA A 135 -11.06 -6.38 21.14
N LEU A 136 -11.58 -5.44 20.34
CA LEU A 136 -13.01 -5.16 20.22
C LEU A 136 -13.78 -6.36 19.65
N ILE A 137 -13.28 -7.04 18.60
CA ILE A 137 -13.91 -8.25 18.03
C ILE A 137 -14.07 -9.34 19.09
N HIS A 138 -13.04 -9.54 19.92
CA HIS A 138 -13.06 -10.52 21.00
C HIS A 138 -14.00 -10.10 22.14
N SER A 139 -13.99 -8.82 22.52
CA SER A 139 -14.88 -8.27 23.54
C SER A 139 -16.37 -8.33 23.12
N LEU A 140 -16.67 -8.07 21.84
CA LEU A 140 -18.01 -8.21 21.28
C LEU A 140 -18.50 -9.65 21.36
N ALA A 141 -17.62 -10.64 21.12
CA ALA A 141 -17.99 -12.05 21.24
C ALA A 141 -18.37 -12.45 22.68
N VAL A 142 -17.69 -11.90 23.70
CA VAL A 142 -18.05 -12.11 25.11
C VAL A 142 -19.36 -11.41 25.46
N THR A 143 -19.52 -10.15 25.02
CA THR A 143 -20.72 -9.36 25.29
C THR A 143 -21.97 -10.01 24.68
N GLU A 144 -21.87 -10.49 23.44
CA GLU A 144 -22.97 -11.16 22.75
C GLU A 144 -23.36 -12.49 23.44
N LYS A 145 -22.37 -13.32 23.83
CA LYS A 145 -22.63 -14.66 24.38
C LYS A 145 -22.97 -14.69 25.87
N ARG A 146 -22.41 -13.75 26.65
CA ARG A 146 -22.46 -13.80 28.13
C ARG A 146 -23.08 -12.55 28.74
N GLY A 147 -23.22 -11.46 27.99
CA GLY A 147 -23.64 -10.17 28.53
C GLY A 147 -22.62 -9.52 29.48
N SER A 148 -21.40 -10.06 29.56
CA SER A 148 -20.27 -9.49 30.32
C SER A 148 -19.45 -8.55 29.43
N PHE A 149 -18.55 -7.75 30.02
CA PHE A 149 -17.67 -6.79 29.29
C PHE A 149 -18.39 -5.66 28.56
N LYS A 150 -19.62 -5.32 28.96
CA LYS A 150 -20.39 -4.22 28.33
C LYS A 150 -19.62 -2.90 28.31
N ASN A 151 -19.14 -2.44 29.47
CA ASN A 151 -18.38 -1.19 29.57
C ASN A 151 -17.06 -1.25 28.80
N TRP A 152 -16.34 -2.37 28.91
CA TRP A 152 -15.07 -2.57 28.20
C TRP A 152 -15.24 -2.53 26.68
N THR A 153 -16.28 -3.19 26.16
CA THR A 153 -16.58 -3.24 24.72
C THR A 153 -16.93 -1.86 24.18
N VAL A 154 -17.69 -1.06 24.93
CA VAL A 154 -18.00 0.33 24.57
C VAL A 154 -16.74 1.18 24.55
N LEU A 155 -15.87 1.05 25.57
CA LEU A 155 -14.62 1.78 25.64
C LEU A 155 -13.69 1.44 24.46
N LEU A 156 -13.59 0.15 24.10
CA LEU A 156 -12.82 -0.30 22.93
C LEU A 156 -13.38 0.24 21.61
N ALA A 157 -14.70 0.31 21.46
CA ALA A 157 -15.34 0.90 20.28
C ALA A 157 -15.05 2.40 20.16
N ILE A 158 -15.07 3.13 21.28
CA ILE A 158 -14.65 4.53 21.32
C ILE A 158 -13.17 4.65 20.98
N ALA A 159 -12.30 3.87 21.63
CA ALA A 159 -10.86 3.92 21.42
C ALA A 159 -10.45 3.60 19.97
N ALA A 160 -11.04 2.58 19.33
CA ALA A 160 -10.70 2.21 17.95
C ALA A 160 -11.00 3.35 16.96
N PHE A 161 -12.15 4.02 17.09
CA PHE A 161 -12.48 5.16 16.24
C PHE A 161 -11.65 6.41 16.59
N SER A 162 -11.42 6.67 17.88
CA SER A 162 -10.54 7.76 18.33
C SER A 162 -9.12 7.62 17.80
N LEU A 163 -8.56 6.40 17.79
CA LEU A 163 -7.24 6.12 17.22
C LEU A 163 -7.22 6.27 15.69
N SER A 164 -8.33 5.97 15.01
CA SER A 164 -8.47 6.20 13.56
C SER A 164 -8.49 7.72 13.24
N LEU A 165 -9.17 8.52 14.07
CA LEU A 165 -9.14 9.99 13.98
C LEU A 165 -7.75 10.55 14.30
N LEU A 166 -7.09 10.02 15.34
CA LEU A 166 -5.71 10.39 15.67
C LEU A 166 -4.77 10.06 14.50
N GLY A 167 -4.91 8.90 13.85
CA GLY A 167 -4.13 8.57 12.66
C GLY A 167 -4.34 9.57 11.53
N THR A 168 -5.58 10.04 11.33
CA THR A 168 -5.88 11.11 10.37
C THR A 168 -5.14 12.42 10.72
N PHE A 169 -5.11 12.77 12.01
CA PHE A 169 -4.33 13.91 12.49
C PHE A 169 -2.83 13.74 12.22
N LEU A 170 -2.24 12.58 12.57
CA LEU A 170 -0.80 12.33 12.40
C LEU A 170 -0.36 12.44 10.94
N VAL A 171 -1.17 11.95 9.99
CA VAL A 171 -0.83 11.94 8.56
C VAL A 171 -1.08 13.28 7.86
N ARG A 172 -1.99 14.13 8.38
CA ARG A 172 -2.44 15.36 7.68
C ARG A 172 -2.04 16.67 8.36
N SER A 173 -1.54 16.62 9.58
CA SER A 173 -1.18 17.82 10.34
C SER A 173 0.18 18.41 9.95
N GLY A 174 1.05 17.64 9.28
CA GLY A 174 2.43 18.03 8.99
C GLY A 174 3.33 18.07 10.24
N VAL A 175 2.84 17.56 11.37
CA VAL A 175 3.52 17.57 12.67
C VAL A 175 4.63 16.51 12.74
N LEU A 176 4.57 15.50 11.89
CA LEU A 176 5.57 14.44 11.79
C LEU A 176 6.27 14.49 10.42
N THR A 177 7.58 14.29 10.41
CA THR A 177 8.31 13.99 9.18
C THR A 177 8.15 12.50 8.86
N SER A 178 7.37 12.18 7.82
CA SER A 178 7.24 10.82 7.28
C SER A 178 7.29 10.84 5.76
N VAL A 179 7.91 9.81 5.18
CA VAL A 179 7.91 9.55 3.74
C VAL A 179 6.51 9.27 3.19
N HIS A 180 5.57 8.88 4.06
CA HIS A 180 4.18 8.59 3.73
C HIS A 180 3.23 9.79 3.96
N ALA A 181 3.74 10.97 4.30
CA ALA A 181 2.92 12.16 4.55
C ALA A 181 2.60 12.90 3.24
N PHE A 182 1.34 12.92 2.83
CA PHE A 182 0.90 13.49 1.55
C PHE A 182 0.57 14.99 1.59
N ALA A 183 0.40 15.59 2.77
CA ALA A 183 0.09 17.01 2.91
C ALA A 183 0.47 17.54 4.29
N SER A 184 1.29 18.59 4.32
CA SER A 184 1.68 19.32 5.53
C SER A 184 1.04 20.72 5.52
N ASP A 185 -0.15 20.85 6.12
CA ASP A 185 -0.79 22.14 6.37
C ASP A 185 -1.19 22.24 7.85
N PRO A 186 -0.56 23.12 8.64
CA PRO A 186 -0.89 23.31 10.06
C PRO A 186 -2.37 23.62 10.31
N ARG A 187 -3.06 24.32 9.38
CA ARG A 187 -4.50 24.64 9.53
C ARG A 187 -5.36 23.38 9.54
N ARG A 188 -5.04 22.42 8.67
CA ARG A 188 -5.73 21.12 8.62
C ARG A 188 -5.48 20.33 9.91
N GLY A 189 -4.24 20.36 10.40
CA GLY A 189 -3.87 19.76 11.67
C GLY A 189 -4.69 20.27 12.85
N ILE A 190 -4.79 21.60 13.00
CA ILE A 190 -5.56 22.25 14.07
C ILE A 190 -7.05 21.87 14.01
N PHE A 191 -7.65 21.89 12.81
CA PHE A 191 -9.06 21.50 12.66
C PHE A 191 -9.30 20.05 13.06
N ILE A 192 -8.48 19.11 12.58
CA ILE A 192 -8.63 17.69 12.92
C ILE A 192 -8.39 17.49 14.41
N LEU A 193 -7.44 18.20 15.02
CA LEU A 193 -7.21 18.15 16.47
C LEU A 193 -8.42 18.64 17.27
N ALA A 194 -9.07 19.73 16.83
CA ALA A 194 -10.30 20.20 17.45
C ALA A 194 -11.46 19.20 17.28
N LEU A 195 -11.62 18.62 16.08
CA LEU A 195 -12.60 17.57 15.82
C LEU A 195 -12.34 16.34 16.71
N LEU A 196 -11.08 15.92 16.85
CA LEU A 196 -10.66 14.84 17.73
C LEU A 196 -11.03 15.18 19.19
N ALA A 197 -10.69 16.37 19.67
CA ALA A 197 -11.02 16.80 21.04
C ALA A 197 -12.53 16.78 21.31
N VAL A 198 -13.34 17.24 20.36
CA VAL A 198 -14.81 17.21 20.47
C VAL A 198 -15.33 15.78 20.47
N VAL A 199 -14.95 14.96 19.49
CA VAL A 199 -15.47 13.59 19.35
C VAL A 199 -15.03 12.71 20.53
N VAL A 200 -13.74 12.75 20.88
CA VAL A 200 -13.19 11.95 21.98
C VAL A 200 -13.67 12.47 23.32
N GLY A 201 -13.63 13.79 23.54
CA GLY A 201 -14.09 14.40 24.79
C GLY A 201 -15.57 14.11 25.06
N THR A 202 -16.46 14.36 24.09
CA THR A 202 -17.90 14.12 24.28
C THR A 202 -18.22 12.64 24.46
N SER A 203 -17.58 11.74 23.71
CA SER A 203 -17.82 10.29 23.83
C SER A 203 -17.33 9.73 25.16
N LEU A 204 -16.15 10.12 25.63
CA LEU A 204 -15.62 9.69 26.92
C LEU A 204 -16.39 10.31 28.09
N SER A 205 -16.79 11.57 28.02
CA SER A 205 -17.65 12.19 29.04
C SER A 205 -19.02 11.48 29.12
N LEU A 206 -19.63 11.16 27.98
CA LEU A 206 -20.87 10.39 27.95
C LEU A 206 -20.68 8.99 28.53
N PHE A 207 -19.58 8.32 28.20
CA PHE A 207 -19.23 7.03 28.78
C PHE A 207 -19.07 7.13 30.30
N ALA A 208 -18.29 8.08 30.81
CA ALA A 208 -18.08 8.28 32.24
C ALA A 208 -19.40 8.53 32.99
N TRP A 209 -20.33 9.27 32.38
CA TRP A 209 -21.65 9.53 32.96
C TRP A 209 -22.56 8.28 32.99
N ARG A 210 -22.50 7.44 31.96
CA ARG A 210 -23.43 6.30 31.79
C ARG A 210 -22.87 4.97 32.33
N ALA A 211 -21.56 4.77 32.30
CA ALA A 211 -20.89 3.51 32.67
C ALA A 211 -21.26 2.97 34.06
N PRO A 212 -21.44 3.80 35.12
CA PRO A 212 -21.84 3.29 36.44
C PRO A 212 -23.23 2.66 36.48
N LYS A 213 -24.12 3.02 35.54
CA LYS A 213 -25.50 2.49 35.45
C LYS A 213 -25.56 1.16 34.68
N VAL A 214 -24.45 0.70 34.13
CA VAL A 214 -24.38 -0.50 33.30
C VAL A 214 -24.09 -1.69 34.20
N SER A 215 -24.93 -2.72 34.13
CA SER A 215 -24.69 -4.00 34.81
C SER A 215 -23.32 -4.57 34.42
N LEU A 216 -22.54 -4.97 35.44
CA LEU A 216 -21.20 -5.57 35.29
C LEU A 216 -21.22 -6.95 34.59
N GLY A 217 -22.41 -7.54 34.37
CA GLY A 217 -22.56 -8.89 33.83
C GLY A 217 -22.45 -9.97 34.91
N GLY A 218 -22.39 -11.24 34.48
CA GLY A 218 -22.27 -12.38 35.40
C GLY A 218 -20.83 -12.63 35.85
N ALA A 219 -20.66 -13.09 37.09
CA ALA A 219 -19.35 -13.49 37.62
C ALA A 219 -18.76 -14.70 36.87
N PHE A 220 -17.44 -14.72 36.75
CA PHE A 220 -16.64 -15.79 36.13
C PHE A 220 -15.38 -16.04 36.95
N ALA A 221 -14.87 -17.27 36.91
CA ALA A 221 -13.68 -17.69 37.65
C ALA A 221 -12.39 -17.17 37.00
N LEU A 222 -11.32 -17.09 37.79
CA LEU A 222 -9.98 -16.71 37.33
C LEU A 222 -9.50 -17.60 36.17
N VAL A 223 -9.80 -18.89 36.20
CA VAL A 223 -9.56 -19.80 35.07
C VAL A 223 -10.88 -19.98 34.31
N SER A 224 -11.04 -19.21 33.23
CA SER A 224 -12.22 -19.25 32.36
C SER A 224 -11.90 -18.69 30.97
N ARG A 225 -12.79 -18.93 29.99
CA ARG A 225 -12.69 -18.32 28.67
C ARG A 225 -12.83 -16.80 28.73
N GLU A 226 -13.70 -16.30 29.61
CA GLU A 226 -13.85 -14.88 29.88
C GLU A 226 -12.53 -14.25 30.32
N THR A 227 -11.84 -14.86 31.29
CA THR A 227 -10.53 -14.35 31.75
C THR A 227 -9.47 -14.41 30.65
N ALA A 228 -9.39 -15.49 29.87
CA ALA A 228 -8.46 -15.57 28.75
C ALA A 228 -8.70 -14.45 27.72
N LEU A 229 -9.96 -14.17 27.37
CA LEU A 229 -10.29 -13.08 26.46
C LEU A 229 -10.06 -11.70 27.07
N LEU A 230 -10.22 -11.54 28.40
CA LEU A 230 -9.86 -10.31 29.10
C LEU A 230 -8.36 -10.05 29.05
N VAL A 231 -7.54 -11.06 29.39
CA VAL A 231 -6.07 -10.96 29.34
C VAL A 231 -5.60 -10.63 27.93
N ASN A 232 -6.16 -11.32 26.91
CA ASN A 232 -5.91 -10.97 25.50
C ASN A 232 -6.18 -9.50 25.20
N ASN A 233 -7.35 -9.00 25.62
CA ASN A 233 -7.72 -7.61 25.35
C ASN A 233 -6.81 -6.62 26.07
N VAL A 234 -6.43 -6.90 27.31
CA VAL A 234 -5.48 -6.07 28.07
C VAL A 234 -4.13 -6.04 27.35
N LEU A 235 -3.59 -7.19 26.93
CA LEU A 235 -2.32 -7.26 26.20
C LEU A 235 -2.37 -6.46 24.89
N LEU A 236 -3.45 -6.58 24.11
CA LEU A 236 -3.62 -5.82 22.86
C LEU A 236 -3.72 -4.31 23.10
N VAL A 237 -4.44 -3.88 24.15
CA VAL A 237 -4.56 -2.45 24.50
C VAL A 237 -3.23 -1.91 25.03
N VAL A 238 -2.49 -2.69 25.83
CA VAL A 238 -1.16 -2.32 26.30
C VAL A 238 -0.19 -2.21 25.13
N ALA A 239 -0.21 -3.16 24.18
CA ALA A 239 0.60 -3.09 22.96
C ALA A 239 0.28 -1.84 22.12
N ALA A 240 -1.01 -1.52 21.95
CA ALA A 240 -1.43 -0.30 21.28
C ALA A 240 -0.95 0.95 22.04
N GLY A 241 -1.02 0.94 23.38
CA GLY A 241 -0.53 2.01 24.23
C GLY A 241 0.98 2.23 24.14
N THR A 242 1.78 1.16 24.06
CA THR A 242 3.23 1.28 23.87
C THR A 242 3.60 1.82 22.50
N VAL A 243 2.88 1.42 21.45
CA VAL A 243 3.07 1.96 20.10
C VAL A 243 2.66 3.44 20.04
N LEU A 244 1.54 3.79 20.66
CA LEU A 244 1.06 5.17 20.79
C LEU A 244 2.08 6.04 21.51
N LEU A 245 2.61 5.56 22.64
CA LEU A 245 3.64 6.27 23.40
C LEU A 245 4.89 6.49 22.55
N GLY A 246 5.44 5.43 21.94
CA GLY A 246 6.62 5.56 21.08
C GLY A 246 6.43 6.49 19.88
N THR A 247 5.21 6.56 19.34
CA THR A 247 4.86 7.42 18.19
C THR A 247 4.68 8.89 18.60
N LEU A 248 4.02 9.16 19.73
CA LEU A 248 3.75 10.52 20.19
C LEU A 248 4.86 11.14 21.04
N TYR A 249 5.77 10.33 21.60
CA TYR A 249 6.83 10.82 22.48
C TYR A 249 7.79 11.79 21.78
N PRO A 250 8.30 11.52 20.56
CA PRO A 250 9.06 12.50 19.77
C PRO A 250 8.37 13.86 19.65
N LEU A 251 7.06 13.83 19.38
CA LEU A 251 6.24 15.04 19.21
C LEU A 251 6.12 15.82 20.52
N LEU A 252 5.96 15.12 21.65
CA LEU A 252 5.86 15.78 22.95
C LEU A 252 7.18 16.46 23.35
N ILE A 253 8.32 15.83 23.06
CA ILE A 253 9.66 16.41 23.31
C ILE A 253 9.90 17.64 22.42
N ASP A 254 9.54 17.56 21.14
CA ASP A 254 9.66 18.68 20.20
C ASP A 254 8.74 19.85 20.60
N ALA A 255 7.48 19.57 20.98
CA ALA A 255 6.53 20.57 21.43
C ALA A 255 6.94 21.28 22.73
N LEU A 256 7.70 20.62 23.60
CA LEU A 256 8.27 21.19 24.82
C LEU A 256 9.61 21.92 24.58
N ASN A 257 10.10 21.99 23.34
CA ASN A 257 11.42 22.51 22.97
C ASN A 257 12.59 21.82 23.71
N LEU A 258 12.44 20.53 24.00
CA LEU A 258 13.46 19.73 24.71
C LEU A 258 14.46 19.04 23.76
N GLY A 259 14.42 19.38 22.47
CA GLY A 259 15.26 18.82 21.41
C GLY A 259 14.47 17.95 20.43
N LYS A 260 15.19 17.30 19.49
CA LYS A 260 14.60 16.34 18.56
C LYS A 260 15.02 14.93 18.93
N LEU A 261 14.05 14.03 19.01
CA LEU A 261 14.25 12.63 19.34
C LEU A 261 13.58 11.77 18.25
N SER A 262 14.26 10.72 17.79
CA SER A 262 13.70 9.75 16.86
C SER A 262 13.58 8.39 17.53
N VAL A 263 12.43 7.74 17.38
CA VAL A 263 12.15 6.41 17.91
C VAL A 263 11.98 5.46 16.74
N GLY A 264 12.87 4.47 16.62
CA GLY A 264 12.87 3.50 15.53
C GLY A 264 12.63 2.06 15.99
N PRO A 265 12.82 1.08 15.08
CA PRO A 265 12.57 -0.34 15.33
C PRO A 265 13.15 -0.93 16.64
N PRO A 266 14.34 -0.55 17.12
CA PRO A 266 14.88 -1.11 18.37
C PRO A 266 13.97 -0.92 19.58
N TYR A 267 13.35 0.27 19.73
CA TYR A 267 12.41 0.54 20.82
C TYR A 267 11.15 -0.31 20.67
N PHE A 268 10.52 -0.26 19.49
CA PHE A 268 9.25 -0.94 19.26
C PHE A 268 9.39 -2.46 19.40
N ASN A 269 10.44 -3.06 18.84
CA ASN A 269 10.67 -4.49 18.97
C ASN A 269 10.91 -4.89 20.43
N ALA A 270 11.66 -4.09 21.20
CA ALA A 270 11.94 -4.38 22.61
C ALA A 270 10.69 -4.34 23.50
N VAL A 271 9.72 -3.47 23.22
CA VAL A 271 8.48 -3.38 24.01
C VAL A 271 7.36 -4.27 23.48
N PHE A 272 7.23 -4.40 22.16
CA PHE A 272 6.12 -5.09 21.53
C PHE A 272 6.24 -6.60 21.61
N VAL A 273 7.44 -7.16 21.35
CA VAL A 273 7.65 -8.61 21.33
C VAL A 273 7.32 -9.27 22.68
N PRO A 274 7.77 -8.75 23.85
CA PRO A 274 7.43 -9.33 25.15
C PRO A 274 5.93 -9.33 25.46
N ILE A 275 5.16 -8.39 24.90
CA ILE A 275 3.69 -8.32 25.09
C ILE A 275 2.99 -9.34 24.18
N MET A 276 3.47 -9.50 22.94
CA MET A 276 2.87 -10.40 21.97
C MET A 276 3.15 -11.87 22.25
N VAL A 277 4.31 -12.22 22.81
CA VAL A 277 4.66 -13.62 23.11
C VAL A 277 3.60 -14.30 24.00
N PRO A 278 3.22 -13.77 25.18
CA PRO A 278 2.14 -14.35 25.99
C PRO A 278 0.80 -14.45 25.25
N LEU A 279 0.49 -13.47 24.39
CA LEU A 279 -0.72 -13.46 23.58
C LEU A 279 -0.74 -14.64 22.61
N LEU A 280 0.36 -14.91 21.90
CA LEU A 280 0.48 -16.05 20.97
C LEU A 280 0.28 -17.39 21.69
N PHE A 281 0.77 -17.53 22.92
CA PHE A 281 0.51 -18.73 23.72
C PHE A 281 -0.95 -18.85 24.15
N LEU A 282 -1.56 -17.73 24.52
CA LEU A 282 -2.96 -17.66 24.93
C LEU A 282 -3.93 -18.02 23.80
N MET A 283 -3.55 -17.79 22.55
CA MET A 283 -4.35 -18.14 21.36
C MET A 283 -4.65 -19.65 21.25
N ALA A 284 -3.79 -20.53 21.78
CA ALA A 284 -4.08 -21.96 21.83
C ALA A 284 -4.96 -22.36 23.02
N ALA A 285 -4.70 -21.76 24.19
CA ALA A 285 -5.35 -22.15 25.44
C ALA A 285 -6.76 -21.54 25.60
N GLY A 286 -6.94 -20.28 25.19
CA GLY A 286 -8.19 -19.53 25.33
C GLY A 286 -9.39 -20.21 24.69
N PRO A 287 -9.32 -20.66 23.41
CA PRO A 287 -10.40 -21.36 22.75
C PRO A 287 -10.82 -22.69 23.40
N LEU A 288 -9.92 -23.35 24.13
CA LEU A 288 -10.19 -24.61 24.84
C LEU A 288 -10.83 -24.39 26.22
N ALA A 289 -10.58 -23.24 26.86
CA ALA A 289 -11.19 -22.91 28.14
C ALA A 289 -12.73 -22.88 28.04
N ARG A 290 -13.43 -23.37 29.05
CA ARG A 290 -14.90 -23.30 29.13
C ARG A 290 -15.36 -21.93 29.65
N TRP A 291 -16.58 -21.54 29.30
CA TRP A 291 -17.23 -20.35 29.84
C TRP A 291 -17.51 -20.51 31.34
N LYS A 292 -17.52 -19.40 32.10
CA LYS A 292 -17.65 -19.30 33.56
C LYS A 292 -16.52 -19.93 34.37
N HIS A 293 -16.19 -21.19 34.12
CA HIS A 293 -15.19 -21.93 34.87
C HIS A 293 -14.54 -23.00 34.00
N ALA A 294 -13.21 -23.08 34.05
CA ALA A 294 -12.41 -24.07 33.36
C ALA A 294 -11.35 -24.66 34.30
N ASP A 295 -11.04 -25.94 34.08
CA ASP A 295 -10.01 -26.66 34.83
C ASP A 295 -8.66 -26.55 34.08
N LEU A 296 -7.67 -25.95 34.73
CA LEU A 296 -6.34 -25.74 34.16
C LEU A 296 -5.64 -27.07 33.84
N LYS A 297 -5.83 -28.10 34.68
CA LYS A 297 -5.25 -29.43 34.45
C LYS A 297 -5.84 -30.06 33.19
N GLN A 298 -7.14 -29.92 32.95
CA GLN A 298 -7.78 -30.43 31.73
C GLN A 298 -7.30 -29.70 30.48
N ILE A 299 -7.12 -28.38 30.54
CA ILE A 299 -6.56 -27.60 29.42
C ILE A 299 -5.15 -28.09 29.11
N GLY A 300 -4.29 -28.23 30.14
CA GLY A 300 -2.92 -28.73 29.98
C GLY A 300 -2.87 -30.16 29.43
N MET A 301 -3.72 -31.06 29.93
CA MET A 301 -3.81 -32.44 29.43
C MET A 301 -4.22 -32.51 27.96
N ARG A 302 -5.10 -31.61 27.50
CA ARG A 302 -5.49 -31.52 26.08
C ARG A 302 -4.36 -30.96 25.23
N LEU A 303 -3.67 -29.93 25.70
CA LEU A 303 -2.60 -29.27 24.96
C LEU A 303 -1.25 -30.02 24.98
N ARG A 304 -1.09 -31.06 25.81
CA ARG A 304 0.20 -31.76 25.98
C ARG A 304 0.83 -32.22 24.65
N VAL A 305 0.03 -32.71 23.71
CA VAL A 305 0.52 -33.19 22.42
C VAL A 305 0.99 -32.02 21.57
N ALA A 306 0.19 -30.95 21.49
CA ALA A 306 0.59 -29.71 20.82
C ALA A 306 1.83 -29.08 21.46
N ALA A 307 1.97 -29.14 22.79
CA ALA A 307 3.13 -28.64 23.52
C ALA A 307 4.41 -29.39 23.13
N VAL A 308 4.36 -30.73 23.12
CA VAL A 308 5.52 -31.56 22.73
C VAL A 308 5.89 -31.29 21.27
N ILE A 309 4.92 -31.26 20.36
CA ILE A 309 5.17 -30.95 18.93
C ILE A 309 5.80 -29.57 18.78
N ALA A 310 5.26 -28.54 19.46
CA ALA A 310 5.77 -27.18 19.40
C ALA A 310 7.18 -27.04 19.98
N ILE A 311 7.48 -27.70 21.09
CA ILE A 311 8.82 -27.67 21.70
C ILE A 311 9.84 -28.37 20.79
N VAL A 312 9.52 -29.57 20.30
CA VAL A 312 10.41 -30.33 19.42
C VAL A 312 10.66 -29.57 18.13
N ALA A 313 9.61 -29.03 17.50
CA ALA A 313 9.74 -28.24 16.28
C ALA A 313 10.45 -26.90 16.53
N GLY A 314 10.13 -26.21 17.62
CA GLY A 314 10.75 -24.92 17.97
C GLY A 314 12.25 -25.03 18.25
N ILE A 315 12.70 -26.15 18.82
CA ILE A 315 14.13 -26.44 19.01
C ILE A 315 14.77 -26.94 17.71
N GLY A 316 14.08 -27.85 16.99
CA GLY A 316 14.65 -28.55 15.84
C GLY A 316 14.69 -27.75 14.53
N LEU A 317 13.62 -27.02 14.19
CA LEU A 317 13.52 -26.30 12.92
C LEU A 317 14.60 -25.21 12.73
N PRO A 318 15.01 -24.42 13.75
CA PRO A 318 16.10 -23.46 13.60
C PRO A 318 17.40 -24.09 13.08
N PHE A 319 17.75 -25.30 13.51
CA PHE A 319 18.97 -25.99 13.06
C PHE A 319 18.94 -26.34 11.57
N LEU A 320 17.77 -26.44 10.96
CA LEU A 320 17.60 -26.68 9.52
C LEU A 320 17.62 -25.38 8.70
N ALA A 321 17.36 -24.24 9.35
CA ALA A 321 17.17 -22.96 8.69
C ALA A 321 18.46 -22.10 8.67
N GLY A 322 19.25 -22.15 9.75
CA GLY A 322 20.47 -21.34 9.86
C GLY A 322 21.09 -21.44 11.26
N PRO A 323 21.91 -20.45 11.67
CA PRO A 323 22.47 -20.40 13.02
C PRO A 323 21.37 -20.42 14.09
N TRP A 324 21.58 -21.17 15.17
CA TRP A 324 20.56 -21.28 16.20
C TRP A 324 20.39 -19.95 16.96
N SER A 325 19.15 -19.48 17.10
CA SER A 325 18.80 -18.24 17.82
C SER A 325 17.61 -18.50 18.76
N PRO A 326 17.69 -18.07 20.05
CA PRO A 326 16.58 -18.23 20.99
C PRO A 326 15.29 -17.55 20.53
N LEU A 327 15.41 -16.38 19.91
CA LEU A 327 14.24 -15.62 19.44
C LEU A 327 13.56 -16.32 18.27
N VAL A 328 14.35 -16.93 17.38
CA VAL A 328 13.84 -17.73 16.26
C VAL A 328 13.17 -19.00 16.77
N ALA A 329 13.82 -19.71 17.69
CA ALA A 329 13.24 -20.89 18.33
C ALA A 329 11.90 -20.56 19.01
N LEU A 330 11.81 -19.43 19.72
CA LEU A 330 10.57 -18.98 20.37
C LEU A 330 9.47 -18.63 19.36
N GLY A 331 9.81 -17.93 18.28
CA GLY A 331 8.85 -17.57 17.22
C GLY A 331 8.29 -18.80 16.50
N LEU A 332 9.16 -19.74 16.11
CA LEU A 332 8.74 -21.00 15.48
C LEU A 332 7.95 -21.90 16.45
N LEU A 333 8.35 -21.96 17.73
CA LEU A 333 7.59 -22.64 18.77
C LEU A 333 6.17 -22.07 18.86
N ALA A 334 6.03 -20.73 18.94
CA ALA A 334 4.73 -20.07 19.03
C ALA A 334 3.86 -20.32 17.78
N ALA A 335 4.45 -20.29 16.58
CA ALA A 335 3.73 -20.60 15.35
C ALA A 335 3.23 -22.06 15.33
N VAL A 336 4.11 -23.02 15.62
CA VAL A 336 3.75 -24.45 15.65
C VAL A 336 2.75 -24.75 16.77
N TRP A 337 2.85 -24.06 17.91
CA TRP A 337 1.89 -24.12 19.01
C TRP A 337 0.48 -23.73 18.56
N ILE A 338 0.33 -22.65 17.79
CA ILE A 338 -0.95 -22.22 17.24
C ILE A 338 -1.45 -23.22 16.18
N VAL A 339 -0.58 -23.68 15.27
CA VAL A 339 -0.95 -24.64 14.22
C VAL A 339 -1.42 -25.97 14.82
N ALA A 340 -0.63 -26.55 15.73
CA ALA A 340 -0.93 -27.85 16.33
C ALA A 340 -2.21 -27.78 17.17
N SER A 341 -2.38 -26.74 17.99
CA SER A 341 -3.61 -26.57 18.78
C SER A 341 -4.85 -26.31 17.93
N THR A 342 -4.71 -25.60 16.81
CA THR A 342 -5.78 -25.38 15.82
C THR A 342 -6.17 -26.68 15.12
N ALA A 343 -5.19 -27.45 14.65
CA ALA A 343 -5.42 -28.75 14.03
C ALA A 343 -6.14 -29.71 14.98
N MET A 344 -5.71 -29.78 16.25
CA MET A 344 -6.38 -30.57 17.27
C MET A 344 -7.85 -30.17 17.46
N GLN A 345 -8.14 -28.86 17.58
CA GLN A 345 -9.52 -28.37 17.74
C GLN A 345 -10.40 -28.67 16.52
N ILE A 346 -9.86 -28.57 15.31
CA ILE A 346 -10.57 -28.92 14.07
C ILE A 346 -10.88 -30.42 14.05
N VAL A 347 -9.89 -31.27 14.32
CA VAL A 347 -10.07 -32.74 14.36
C VAL A 347 -11.10 -33.14 15.40
N GLU A 348 -11.05 -32.57 16.61
CA GLU A 348 -12.05 -32.80 17.66
C GLU A 348 -13.44 -32.36 17.20
N ARG A 349 -13.54 -31.18 16.57
CA ARG A 349 -14.83 -30.67 16.09
C ARG A 349 -15.44 -31.55 15.02
N LEU A 350 -14.66 -31.97 14.03
CA LEU A 350 -15.12 -32.81 12.91
C LEU A 350 -15.64 -34.18 13.38
N LYS A 351 -15.08 -34.74 14.46
CA LYS A 351 -15.62 -35.96 15.10
C LYS A 351 -17.01 -35.77 15.70
N THR A 352 -17.38 -34.54 16.08
CA THR A 352 -18.68 -34.20 16.69
C THR A 352 -19.71 -33.64 15.71
N GLY A 353 -19.35 -33.46 14.43
CA GLY A 353 -20.24 -32.98 13.37
C GLY A 353 -19.80 -31.65 12.72
N SER A 354 -20.69 -31.05 11.94
CA SER A 354 -20.40 -29.83 11.16
C SER A 354 -20.13 -28.60 12.05
N ALA A 355 -19.22 -27.73 11.63
CA ALA A 355 -18.90 -26.49 12.33
C ALA A 355 -19.50 -25.25 11.64
N PRO A 356 -19.97 -24.23 12.40
CA PRO A 356 -20.49 -23.00 11.81
C PRO A 356 -19.37 -22.17 11.16
N ALA A 357 -19.73 -21.23 10.28
CA ALA A 357 -18.77 -20.36 9.61
C ALA A 357 -17.93 -19.54 10.61
N SER A 358 -18.51 -19.07 11.72
CA SER A 358 -17.77 -18.43 12.81
C SER A 358 -16.68 -19.30 13.45
N PHE A 359 -16.82 -20.63 13.45
CA PHE A 359 -15.76 -21.54 13.90
C PHE A 359 -14.61 -21.57 12.90
N TRP A 360 -14.91 -21.76 11.62
CA TRP A 360 -13.89 -21.79 10.57
C TRP A 360 -13.17 -20.45 10.44
N GLY A 361 -13.92 -19.34 10.45
CA GLY A 361 -13.34 -18.00 10.35
C GLY A 361 -12.35 -17.68 11.47
N MET A 362 -12.67 -18.06 12.72
CA MET A 362 -11.74 -17.91 13.84
C MET A 362 -10.44 -18.71 13.63
N HIS A 363 -10.54 -19.99 13.23
CA HIS A 363 -9.35 -20.84 13.06
C HIS A 363 -8.50 -20.43 11.85
N ILE A 364 -9.13 -20.03 10.74
CA ILE A 364 -8.43 -19.51 9.55
C ILE A 364 -7.67 -18.23 9.92
N ALA A 365 -8.29 -17.32 10.68
CA ALA A 365 -7.63 -16.09 11.10
C ALA A 365 -6.44 -16.34 12.04
N HIS A 366 -6.59 -17.24 13.02
CA HIS A 366 -5.50 -17.61 13.92
C HIS A 366 -4.38 -18.37 13.20
N LEU A 367 -4.70 -19.20 12.21
CA LEU A 367 -3.70 -19.83 11.35
C LEU A 367 -2.93 -18.77 10.55
N GLY A 368 -3.62 -17.71 10.09
CA GLY A 368 -2.97 -16.55 9.47
C GLY A 368 -1.94 -15.87 10.37
N ILE A 369 -2.23 -15.72 11.67
CA ILE A 369 -1.23 -15.25 12.65
C ILE A 369 -0.03 -16.19 12.73
N ALA A 370 -0.24 -17.51 12.74
CA ALA A 370 0.87 -18.46 12.78
C ALA A 370 1.76 -18.36 11.53
N VAL A 371 1.17 -18.24 10.34
CA VAL A 371 1.88 -18.05 9.07
C VAL A 371 2.67 -16.73 9.08
N PHE A 372 2.04 -15.65 9.56
CA PHE A 372 2.70 -14.34 9.73
C PHE A 372 3.90 -14.43 10.67
N VAL A 373 3.75 -15.09 11.83
CA VAL A 373 4.83 -15.27 12.82
C VAL A 373 6.00 -16.04 12.22
N VAL A 374 5.77 -17.07 11.41
CA VAL A 374 6.84 -17.77 10.68
C VAL A 374 7.57 -16.78 9.76
N GLY A 375 6.85 -16.02 8.94
CA GLY A 375 7.45 -15.05 8.01
C GLY A 375 8.33 -14.02 8.73
N VAL A 376 7.80 -13.35 9.75
CA VAL A 376 8.52 -12.33 10.53
C VAL A 376 9.74 -12.92 11.26
N THR A 377 9.59 -14.11 11.84
CA THR A 377 10.66 -14.77 12.60
C THR A 377 11.80 -15.21 11.68
N MET A 378 11.47 -15.79 10.52
CA MET A 378 12.45 -16.27 9.57
C MET A 378 13.19 -15.11 8.90
N VAL A 379 12.47 -14.10 8.39
CA VAL A 379 13.13 -12.94 7.77
C VAL A 379 13.94 -12.15 8.80
N GLY A 380 13.43 -11.97 10.02
CA GLY A 380 14.13 -11.23 11.07
C GLY A 380 15.37 -11.94 11.60
N GLY A 381 15.37 -13.28 11.61
CA GLY A 381 16.47 -14.09 12.13
C GLY A 381 17.52 -14.49 11.10
N TYR A 382 17.15 -14.62 9.83
CA TYR A 382 17.97 -15.27 8.80
C TYR A 382 18.07 -14.49 7.48
N GLN A 383 17.61 -13.24 7.42
CA GLN A 383 17.92 -12.42 6.26
C GLN A 383 19.42 -12.12 6.19
N GLU A 384 19.94 -12.07 4.96
CA GLU A 384 21.30 -11.62 4.67
C GLU A 384 21.22 -10.40 3.74
N GLU A 385 22.08 -9.41 3.99
CA GLU A 385 22.15 -8.15 3.27
C GLU A 385 23.61 -7.83 2.96
N LYS A 386 23.88 -7.33 1.74
CA LYS A 386 25.16 -6.69 1.40
C LYS A 386 24.92 -5.42 0.60
N ASP A 387 25.49 -4.35 1.09
CA ASP A 387 25.60 -3.06 0.41
C ASP A 387 27.00 -2.94 -0.17
N VAL A 388 27.11 -2.97 -1.50
CA VAL A 388 28.40 -3.04 -2.19
C VAL A 388 28.49 -2.01 -3.31
N ARG A 389 29.70 -1.52 -3.56
CA ARG A 389 30.04 -0.81 -4.80
C ARG A 389 30.27 -1.86 -5.88
N MET A 390 29.55 -1.78 -7.00
CA MET A 390 29.72 -2.68 -8.14
C MET A 390 30.00 -1.88 -9.42
N ALA A 391 31.11 -2.19 -10.09
CA ALA A 391 31.39 -1.80 -11.47
C ALA A 391 30.89 -2.88 -12.45
N PRO A 392 30.59 -2.54 -13.71
CA PRO A 392 30.28 -3.52 -14.75
C PRO A 392 31.29 -4.68 -14.78
N GLY A 393 30.80 -5.91 -14.65
CA GLY A 393 31.60 -7.13 -14.54
C GLY A 393 31.79 -7.64 -13.10
N ASP A 394 31.54 -6.82 -12.08
CA ASP A 394 31.68 -7.24 -10.68
C ASP A 394 30.62 -8.27 -10.29
N THR A 395 30.99 -9.16 -9.38
CA THR A 395 30.10 -10.17 -8.82
C THR A 395 30.05 -10.09 -7.30
N VAL A 396 28.87 -10.23 -6.72
CA VAL A 396 28.67 -10.37 -5.27
C VAL A 396 27.87 -11.63 -4.98
N SER A 397 28.17 -12.31 -3.86
CA SER A 397 27.50 -13.55 -3.48
C SER A 397 26.80 -13.43 -2.13
N ILE A 398 25.59 -13.97 -2.01
CA ILE A 398 24.85 -14.17 -0.75
C ILE A 398 24.39 -15.62 -0.71
N GLY A 399 24.87 -16.39 0.29
CA GLY A 399 24.68 -17.83 0.31
C GLY A 399 25.10 -18.50 -1.01
N LYS A 400 24.15 -19.17 -1.65
CA LYS A 400 24.33 -19.85 -2.97
C LYS A 400 24.02 -18.97 -4.19
N TYR A 401 23.59 -17.73 -3.97
CA TYR A 401 23.17 -16.81 -5.02
C TYR A 401 24.34 -15.90 -5.39
N ASN A 402 24.68 -15.84 -6.67
CA ASN A 402 25.68 -14.93 -7.21
C ASN A 402 25.01 -13.91 -8.12
N PHE A 403 25.28 -12.64 -7.87
CA PHE A 403 24.78 -11.51 -8.62
C PHE A 403 25.93 -10.93 -9.44
N ALA A 404 25.82 -11.04 -10.76
CA ALA A 404 26.77 -10.43 -11.69
C ALA A 404 26.19 -9.12 -12.23
N PHE A 405 26.82 -8.00 -11.88
CA PHE A 405 26.40 -6.68 -12.34
C PHE A 405 26.98 -6.45 -13.74
N ILE A 406 26.14 -6.54 -14.77
CA ILE A 406 26.60 -6.36 -16.15
C ILE A 406 26.79 -4.89 -16.50
N GLY A 407 25.93 -4.03 -15.95
CA GLY A 407 26.01 -2.60 -16.13
C GLY A 407 24.67 -1.93 -15.98
N ILE A 408 24.62 -0.67 -16.43
CA ILE A 408 23.45 0.19 -16.39
C ILE A 408 23.12 0.59 -17.81
N ARG A 409 21.84 0.54 -18.15
CA ARG A 409 21.29 1.15 -19.37
C ARG A 409 20.31 2.23 -18.98
N GLU A 410 20.36 3.34 -19.69
CA GLU A 410 19.32 4.36 -19.58
C GLU A 410 18.08 3.86 -20.35
N ALA A 411 16.92 3.99 -19.72
CA ALA A 411 15.63 3.68 -20.30
C ALA A 411 14.68 4.85 -20.13
N GLN A 412 13.82 5.05 -21.12
CA GLN A 412 12.74 6.03 -21.04
C GLN A 412 11.44 5.29 -20.72
N GLY A 413 10.83 5.65 -19.59
CA GLY A 413 9.48 5.23 -19.22
C GLY A 413 8.42 6.21 -19.74
N PRO A 414 7.12 5.91 -19.51
CA PRO A 414 6.01 6.73 -19.97
C PRO A 414 6.00 8.17 -19.43
N ASN A 415 6.61 8.44 -18.29
CA ASN A 415 6.68 9.77 -17.68
C ASN A 415 7.96 9.99 -16.86
N TYR A 416 8.97 9.14 -17.05
CA TYR A 416 10.23 9.17 -16.32
C TYR A 416 11.40 8.76 -17.20
N THR A 417 12.61 9.21 -16.84
CA THR A 417 13.86 8.57 -17.27
C THR A 417 14.30 7.59 -16.19
N ALA A 418 14.96 6.50 -16.55
CA ALA A 418 15.39 5.49 -15.60
C ALA A 418 16.80 5.01 -15.89
N PHE A 419 17.57 4.78 -14.83
CA PHE A 419 18.73 3.90 -14.88
C PHE A 419 18.27 2.49 -14.56
N VAL A 420 18.43 1.58 -15.50
CA VAL A 420 18.09 0.16 -15.34
C VAL A 420 19.37 -0.64 -15.17
N GLY A 421 19.50 -1.32 -14.04
CA GLY A 421 20.60 -2.24 -13.79
C GLY A 421 20.34 -3.58 -14.47
N ASP A 422 21.31 -4.12 -15.18
CA ASP A 422 21.26 -5.49 -15.68
C ASP A 422 22.07 -6.39 -14.75
N VAL A 423 21.37 -7.17 -13.90
CA VAL A 423 22.01 -8.05 -12.91
C VAL A 423 21.67 -9.50 -13.21
N ASP A 424 22.66 -10.33 -13.53
CA ASP A 424 22.42 -11.77 -13.65
C ASP A 424 22.42 -12.43 -12.28
N LEU A 425 21.31 -13.07 -11.93
CA LEU A 425 21.20 -13.95 -10.79
C LEU A 425 21.56 -15.37 -11.24
N SER A 426 22.62 -15.92 -10.66
CA SER A 426 23.04 -17.31 -10.89
C SER A 426 23.09 -18.11 -9.60
N VAL A 427 22.82 -19.41 -9.73
CA VAL A 427 22.88 -20.40 -8.64
C VAL A 427 23.70 -21.58 -9.15
N ASP A 428 24.70 -22.01 -8.37
CA ASP A 428 25.60 -23.11 -8.73
C ASP A 428 26.22 -22.97 -10.15
N GLY A 429 26.57 -21.74 -10.52
CA GLY A 429 27.19 -21.40 -11.81
C GLY A 429 26.24 -21.32 -13.01
N ARG A 430 24.91 -21.51 -12.82
CA ARG A 430 23.91 -21.36 -13.88
C ARG A 430 23.09 -20.08 -13.67
N VAL A 431 22.97 -19.25 -14.71
CA VAL A 431 22.10 -18.08 -14.69
C VAL A 431 20.65 -18.54 -14.63
N VAL A 432 19.95 -18.15 -13.57
CA VAL A 432 18.55 -18.49 -13.33
C VAL A 432 17.63 -17.39 -13.86
N LYS A 433 18.03 -16.12 -13.70
CA LYS A 433 17.21 -14.96 -14.08
C LYS A 433 18.06 -13.72 -14.26
N ARG A 434 17.71 -12.88 -15.22
CA ARG A 434 18.19 -11.49 -15.28
C ARG A 434 17.23 -10.59 -14.50
N MET A 435 17.77 -9.85 -13.55
CA MET A 435 17.07 -8.94 -12.65
C MET A 435 17.31 -7.50 -13.10
N ASN A 436 16.24 -6.71 -13.16
CA ASN A 436 16.25 -5.34 -13.67
C ASN A 436 15.77 -4.32 -12.64
N PRO A 437 16.59 -4.00 -11.61
CA PRO A 437 16.26 -2.91 -10.68
C PRO A 437 16.36 -1.57 -11.42
N GLU A 438 15.50 -0.63 -11.07
CA GLU A 438 15.42 0.68 -11.72
C GLU A 438 15.57 1.81 -10.72
N LYS A 439 16.23 2.89 -11.15
CA LYS A 439 16.19 4.18 -10.47
C LYS A 439 15.59 5.22 -11.40
N ARG A 440 14.39 5.68 -11.07
CA ARG A 440 13.52 6.51 -11.91
C ARG A 440 13.58 7.97 -11.51
N ASN A 441 13.80 8.84 -12.48
CA ASN A 441 13.76 10.28 -12.38
C ASN A 441 12.54 10.81 -13.14
N TYR A 442 11.69 11.56 -12.45
CA TYR A 442 10.52 12.18 -13.04
C TYR A 442 10.74 13.68 -13.18
N ALA A 443 10.40 14.27 -14.33
CA ALA A 443 10.64 15.69 -14.60
C ALA A 443 9.94 16.64 -13.61
N THR A 444 8.84 16.20 -13.00
CA THR A 444 8.05 16.99 -12.05
C THR A 444 8.41 16.71 -10.58
N SER A 445 9.41 15.87 -10.29
CA SER A 445 9.87 15.55 -8.94
C SER A 445 11.36 15.89 -8.76
N SER A 446 11.70 16.39 -7.58
CA SER A 446 13.10 16.59 -7.17
C SER A 446 13.75 15.35 -6.58
N MET A 447 12.98 14.28 -6.29
CA MET A 447 13.49 13.05 -5.69
C MET A 447 13.37 11.86 -6.66
N PRO A 448 14.46 11.09 -6.89
CA PRO A 448 14.41 9.83 -7.63
C PRO A 448 13.62 8.77 -6.86
N MET A 449 12.93 7.89 -7.59
CA MET A 449 12.27 6.70 -7.05
C MET A 449 13.08 5.45 -7.39
N THR A 450 12.98 4.40 -6.57
CA THR A 450 13.73 3.15 -6.76
C THR A 450 12.77 1.98 -6.88
N GLU A 451 12.74 1.30 -8.02
CA GLU A 451 12.01 0.04 -8.16
C GLU A 451 13.00 -1.12 -8.00
N ALA A 452 12.79 -1.96 -7.00
CA ALA A 452 13.64 -3.12 -6.78
C ALA A 452 13.31 -4.25 -7.75
N ALA A 453 14.32 -5.02 -8.14
CA ALA A 453 14.10 -6.30 -8.78
C ALA A 453 14.02 -7.40 -7.73
N ILE A 454 12.95 -8.19 -7.79
CA ILE A 454 12.70 -9.27 -6.84
C ILE A 454 12.49 -10.57 -7.60
N ASP A 455 13.21 -11.60 -7.18
CA ASP A 455 12.94 -12.99 -7.53
C ASP A 455 12.24 -13.65 -6.35
N SER A 456 10.91 -13.57 -6.35
CA SER A 456 10.06 -14.11 -5.30
C SER A 456 9.83 -15.61 -5.47
N GLY A 457 9.80 -16.31 -4.35
CA GLY A 457 9.56 -17.74 -4.29
C GLY A 457 8.90 -18.12 -2.99
N PHE A 458 8.26 -19.30 -2.96
CA PHE A 458 7.42 -19.69 -1.83
C PHE A 458 8.12 -19.70 -0.46
N THR A 459 9.44 -19.93 -0.41
CA THR A 459 10.22 -19.97 0.84
C THR A 459 11.27 -18.87 0.93
N ARG A 460 11.50 -18.07 -0.12
CA ARG A 460 12.54 -17.04 -0.13
C ARG A 460 12.31 -16.03 -1.24
N ASP A 461 12.81 -14.83 -0.97
CA ASP A 461 13.05 -13.79 -1.96
C ASP A 461 14.54 -13.55 -2.13
N VAL A 462 14.92 -13.26 -3.37
CA VAL A 462 16.19 -12.63 -3.69
C VAL A 462 15.88 -11.25 -4.23
N TYR A 463 16.51 -10.24 -3.65
CA TYR A 463 16.19 -8.83 -3.88
C TYR A 463 17.43 -8.08 -4.31
N VAL A 464 17.28 -7.19 -5.29
CA VAL A 464 18.33 -6.27 -5.72
C VAL A 464 17.74 -4.88 -5.88
N SER A 465 18.43 -3.85 -5.38
CA SER A 465 18.10 -2.45 -5.63
C SER A 465 19.32 -1.63 -5.98
N LEU A 466 19.09 -0.56 -6.76
CA LEU A 466 20.12 0.42 -7.11
C LEU A 466 20.09 1.58 -6.11
N GLY A 467 21.26 1.90 -5.56
CA GLY A 467 21.52 3.08 -4.77
C GLY A 467 21.91 4.28 -5.65
N GLU A 468 22.93 5.02 -5.25
CA GLU A 468 23.45 6.15 -6.03
C GLU A 468 24.55 5.72 -7.02
N PRO A 469 24.72 6.44 -8.15
CA PRO A 469 25.90 6.30 -8.97
C PRO A 469 27.15 6.70 -8.18
N LEU A 470 28.23 5.97 -8.41
CA LEU A 470 29.55 6.17 -7.80
C LEU A 470 30.59 6.51 -8.89
N PRO A 471 31.79 7.01 -8.51
CA PRO A 471 32.86 7.27 -9.48
C PRO A 471 33.24 6.03 -10.31
N ASP A 472 33.76 6.29 -11.51
CA ASP A 472 34.25 5.29 -12.48
C ASP A 472 33.16 4.36 -13.04
N GLY A 473 31.91 4.85 -13.13
CA GLY A 473 30.79 4.09 -13.69
C GLY A 473 30.27 2.98 -12.78
N ALA A 474 30.74 2.92 -11.53
CA ALA A 474 30.23 2.00 -10.53
C ALA A 474 28.94 2.51 -9.89
N TRP A 475 28.21 1.62 -9.24
CA TRP A 475 26.96 1.94 -8.55
C TRP A 475 26.95 1.33 -7.16
N ALA A 476 26.30 2.00 -6.21
CA ALA A 476 25.91 1.35 -4.97
C ALA A 476 24.78 0.37 -5.29
N VAL A 477 24.98 -0.91 -4.98
CA VAL A 477 24.01 -1.97 -5.20
C VAL A 477 23.74 -2.65 -3.88
N ARG A 478 22.46 -2.81 -3.53
CA ARG A 478 22.04 -3.58 -2.38
C ARG A 478 21.48 -4.91 -2.84
N VAL A 479 21.99 -5.99 -2.26
CA VAL A 479 21.51 -7.35 -2.53
C VAL A 479 21.04 -7.98 -1.22
N TYR A 480 19.91 -8.68 -1.27
CA TYR A 480 19.38 -9.39 -0.11
C TYR A 480 18.95 -10.82 -0.44
N TYR A 481 19.07 -11.68 0.55
CA TYR A 481 18.36 -12.95 0.65
C TYR A 481 17.39 -12.88 1.83
N LYS A 482 16.10 -13.09 1.57
CA LYS A 482 15.03 -12.94 2.57
C LYS A 482 14.18 -14.21 2.65
N PRO A 483 14.38 -15.06 3.68
CA PRO A 483 13.61 -16.29 3.81
C PRO A 483 12.19 -16.00 4.30
N PHE A 484 11.20 -16.61 3.64
CA PHE A 484 9.77 -16.59 4.00
C PHE A 484 9.11 -15.19 4.12
N VAL A 485 9.64 -14.15 3.47
CA VAL A 485 9.05 -12.81 3.53
C VAL A 485 7.61 -12.79 3.00
N ASP A 486 7.32 -13.53 1.92
CA ASP A 486 5.96 -13.69 1.36
C ASP A 486 4.93 -14.20 2.37
N TRP A 487 5.36 -14.97 3.38
CA TRP A 487 4.47 -15.52 4.40
C TRP A 487 3.90 -14.45 5.32
N ILE A 488 4.52 -13.28 5.40
CA ILE A 488 3.97 -12.12 6.10
C ILE A 488 2.65 -11.71 5.43
N TRP A 489 2.65 -11.54 4.11
CA TRP A 489 1.44 -11.16 3.37
C TRP A 489 0.42 -12.29 3.28
N PHE A 490 0.87 -13.55 3.11
CA PHE A 490 -0.05 -14.69 3.20
C PHE A 490 -0.73 -14.76 4.57
N GLY A 491 0.01 -14.58 5.68
CA GLY A 491 -0.58 -14.54 7.01
C GLY A 491 -1.69 -13.50 7.14
N CYS A 492 -1.48 -12.29 6.61
CA CYS A 492 -2.49 -11.24 6.55
C CYS A 492 -3.69 -11.59 5.67
N LEU A 493 -3.47 -12.26 4.53
CA LEU A 493 -4.55 -12.72 3.66
C LEU A 493 -5.41 -13.79 4.36
N PHE A 494 -4.79 -14.73 5.07
CA PHE A 494 -5.51 -15.73 5.88
C PHE A 494 -6.29 -15.06 7.02
N MET A 495 -5.73 -14.06 7.68
CA MET A 495 -6.44 -13.24 8.67
C MET A 495 -7.71 -12.61 8.09
N ALA A 496 -7.59 -11.91 6.96
CA ALA A 496 -8.71 -11.31 6.26
C ALA A 496 -9.76 -12.35 5.83
N LEU A 497 -9.32 -13.47 5.25
CA LEU A 497 -10.20 -14.59 4.87
C LEU A 497 -10.96 -15.15 6.06
N GLY A 498 -10.29 -15.34 7.20
CA GLY A 498 -10.92 -15.80 8.43
C GLY A 498 -11.97 -14.81 8.95
N GLY A 499 -11.69 -13.51 8.87
CA GLY A 499 -12.67 -12.46 9.16
C GLY A 499 -13.92 -12.58 8.28
N LEU A 500 -13.75 -12.80 6.98
CA LEU A 500 -14.87 -12.89 6.03
C LEU A 500 -15.72 -14.13 6.25
N VAL A 501 -15.09 -15.28 6.46
CA VAL A 501 -15.80 -16.51 6.79
C VAL A 501 -16.57 -16.33 8.11
N ALA A 502 -16.00 -15.61 9.09
CA ALA A 502 -16.72 -15.28 10.32
C ALA A 502 -17.88 -14.29 10.13
N ALA A 503 -17.78 -13.37 9.15
CA ALA A 503 -18.83 -12.43 8.78
C ALA A 503 -19.93 -13.05 7.91
N ALA A 504 -19.63 -14.15 7.19
CA ALA A 504 -20.57 -14.88 6.34
C ALA A 504 -21.46 -15.89 7.12
N ASP A 505 -21.33 -15.97 8.44
CA ASP A 505 -22.24 -16.76 9.28
C ASP A 505 -23.68 -16.26 9.03
N ARG A 506 -24.64 -17.17 8.86
CA ARG A 506 -26.06 -16.89 8.49
C ARG A 506 -26.76 -15.83 9.36
N ARG A 507 -26.15 -15.50 10.50
CA ARG A 507 -26.56 -14.45 11.43
C ARG A 507 -26.30 -13.03 10.90
N TYR A 508 -25.48 -12.86 9.88
CA TYR A 508 -25.05 -11.57 9.34
C TYR A 508 -25.26 -11.54 7.81
N PHE A 509 -25.72 -10.40 7.30
CA PHE A 509 -26.15 -10.22 5.90
C PHE A 509 -25.02 -10.44 4.88
N LEU A 510 -25.33 -10.95 3.68
CA LEU A 510 -24.38 -11.35 2.62
C LEU A 510 -23.72 -10.20 1.83
N LEU A 511 -24.15 -8.95 2.03
CA LEU A 511 -23.66 -7.78 1.28
C LEU A 511 -22.15 -7.48 1.41
N PRO A 512 -21.52 -7.56 2.61
CA PRO A 512 -20.08 -7.32 2.76
C PRO A 512 -19.22 -8.35 2.01
N LEU A 513 -19.71 -9.58 1.89
CA LEU A 513 -19.03 -10.65 1.16
C LEU A 513 -19.00 -10.36 -0.36
N GLY A 514 -20.08 -9.81 -0.91
CA GLY A 514 -20.15 -9.41 -2.32
C GLY A 514 -19.16 -8.30 -2.66
N LEU A 515 -19.09 -7.24 -1.84
CA LEU A 515 -18.14 -6.14 -2.04
C LEU A 515 -16.68 -6.62 -1.96
N PHE A 516 -16.41 -7.53 -1.03
CA PHE A 516 -15.08 -8.11 -0.87
C PHE A 516 -14.63 -8.94 -2.08
N ILE A 517 -15.51 -9.78 -2.63
CA ILE A 517 -15.21 -10.58 -3.83
C ILE A 517 -14.90 -9.69 -5.02
N VAL A 518 -15.64 -8.59 -5.20
CA VAL A 518 -15.39 -7.60 -6.25
C VAL A 518 -13.99 -6.99 -6.09
N LEU A 519 -13.62 -6.59 -4.87
CA LEU A 519 -12.30 -6.01 -4.59
C LEU A 519 -11.15 -7.02 -4.76
N LEU A 520 -11.34 -8.27 -4.35
CA LEU A 520 -10.38 -9.34 -4.65
C LEU A 520 -10.24 -9.58 -6.16
N GLY A 521 -11.34 -9.50 -6.91
CA GLY A 521 -11.32 -9.57 -8.37
C GLY A 521 -10.47 -8.45 -8.97
N PHE A 522 -10.66 -7.20 -8.52
CA PHE A 522 -9.83 -6.07 -8.95
C PHE A 522 -8.36 -6.23 -8.56
N LEU A 523 -8.07 -6.70 -7.35
CA LEU A 523 -6.69 -6.97 -6.90
C LEU A 523 -6.05 -8.07 -7.75
N ALA A 524 -6.73 -9.19 -7.97
CA ALA A 524 -6.23 -10.30 -8.78
C ALA A 524 -5.95 -9.87 -10.23
N VAL A 525 -6.82 -9.04 -10.82
CA VAL A 525 -6.58 -8.44 -12.14
C VAL A 525 -5.37 -7.51 -12.11
N GLY A 526 -5.25 -6.67 -11.07
CA GLY A 526 -4.11 -5.77 -10.86
C GLY A 526 -2.77 -6.51 -10.76
N LEU A 527 -2.74 -7.65 -10.08
CA LEU A 527 -1.54 -8.51 -9.93
C LEU A 527 -1.06 -9.15 -11.25
N THR A 528 -1.89 -9.17 -12.30
CA THR A 528 -1.55 -9.78 -13.60
C THR A 528 -1.15 -8.78 -14.68
N ARG A 529 -1.23 -7.48 -14.40
CA ARG A 529 -0.89 -6.41 -15.35
C ARG A 529 0.54 -5.96 -15.09
N ASP A 530 1.32 -5.77 -16.16
CA ASP A 530 2.62 -5.11 -16.05
C ASP A 530 2.38 -3.63 -15.68
N PRO A 531 2.78 -3.17 -14.47
CA PRO A 531 2.57 -1.78 -14.04
C PRO A 531 3.30 -0.76 -14.93
N ARG A 532 4.23 -1.24 -15.79
CA ARG A 532 5.09 -0.42 -16.66
C ARG A 532 4.41 0.00 -17.97
N GLU A 533 3.33 -0.68 -18.36
CA GLU A 533 2.55 -0.33 -19.55
C GLU A 533 1.30 0.46 -19.18
N VAL A 534 1.33 1.79 -19.37
CA VAL A 534 0.13 2.63 -19.34
C VAL A 534 -0.36 2.84 -20.77
N PRO A 535 -1.29 2.01 -21.29
CA PRO A 535 -1.83 2.21 -22.63
C PRO A 535 -2.56 3.56 -22.70
N SER A 536 -2.24 4.37 -23.71
CA SER A 536 -2.91 5.66 -23.90
C SER A 536 -4.41 5.45 -24.17
N PRO A 537 -5.30 6.18 -23.47
CA PRO A 537 -6.74 6.06 -23.65
C PRO A 537 -7.24 6.57 -25.02
N LEU A 538 -6.34 7.07 -25.88
CA LEU A 538 -6.63 7.59 -27.21
C LEU A 538 -6.31 6.61 -28.35
N VAL A 539 -5.61 5.51 -28.09
CA VAL A 539 -5.38 4.48 -29.12
C VAL A 539 -6.72 3.87 -29.53
N GLY A 540 -7.00 3.82 -30.83
CA GLY A 540 -8.26 3.40 -31.41
C GLY A 540 -9.35 4.49 -31.46
N LYS A 541 -9.02 5.74 -31.12
CA LYS A 541 -9.96 6.88 -31.19
C LYS A 541 -9.55 7.90 -32.26
N PRO A 542 -10.50 8.72 -32.77
CA PRO A 542 -10.18 9.85 -33.63
C PRO A 542 -9.20 10.81 -32.97
N ALA A 543 -8.25 11.31 -33.75
CA ALA A 543 -7.34 12.36 -33.36
C ALA A 543 -8.13 13.61 -32.92
N PRO A 544 -7.90 14.15 -31.71
CA PRO A 544 -8.61 15.33 -31.23
C PRO A 544 -8.54 16.50 -32.22
N ALA A 545 -9.68 17.09 -32.54
CA ALA A 545 -9.73 18.20 -33.48
C ALA A 545 -9.11 19.46 -32.88
N PHE A 546 -8.32 20.16 -33.69
CA PHE A 546 -7.82 21.50 -33.39
C PHE A 546 -7.66 22.31 -34.68
N GLU A 547 -7.52 23.62 -34.51
CA GLU A 547 -7.13 24.54 -35.56
C GLU A 547 -6.24 25.62 -34.92
N VAL A 548 -4.94 25.58 -35.23
CA VAL A 548 -3.95 26.51 -34.67
C VAL A 548 -3.03 27.03 -35.77
N ALA A 549 -2.40 28.18 -35.53
CA ALA A 549 -1.45 28.77 -36.46
C ALA A 549 -0.23 27.87 -36.66
N GLN A 550 0.37 27.90 -37.85
CA GLN A 550 1.65 27.23 -38.10
C GLN A 550 2.79 28.03 -37.47
N LEU A 551 3.87 27.34 -37.08
CA LEU A 551 5.07 27.93 -36.48
C LEU A 551 5.81 28.86 -37.45
N GLY A 552 5.93 28.47 -38.72
CA GLY A 552 6.63 29.24 -39.76
C GLY A 552 5.84 30.43 -40.32
N ASP A 553 4.51 30.34 -40.34
CA ASP A 553 3.64 31.36 -40.91
C ASP A 553 2.39 31.53 -40.05
N PRO A 554 2.33 32.57 -39.19
CA PRO A 554 1.18 32.82 -38.32
C PRO A 554 -0.15 33.05 -39.06
N ALA A 555 -0.11 33.40 -40.36
CA ALA A 555 -1.31 33.62 -41.15
C ALA A 555 -1.96 32.32 -41.66
N LYS A 556 -1.24 31.20 -41.59
CA LYS A 556 -1.75 29.87 -41.98
C LYS A 556 -2.12 29.07 -40.75
N THR A 557 -3.28 28.42 -40.78
CA THR A 557 -3.69 27.45 -39.76
C THR A 557 -3.45 26.02 -40.23
N PHE A 558 -3.50 25.08 -39.29
CA PHE A 558 -3.46 23.65 -39.56
C PHE A 558 -4.52 22.93 -38.73
N SER A 559 -5.18 21.95 -39.34
CA SER A 559 -6.09 21.03 -38.67
C SER A 559 -5.76 19.58 -39.03
N PRO A 560 -5.96 18.60 -38.12
CA PRO A 560 -5.83 17.18 -38.45
C PRO A 560 -6.71 16.72 -39.63
N LYS A 561 -7.78 17.46 -39.96
CA LYS A 561 -8.61 17.20 -41.15
C LYS A 561 -7.82 17.33 -42.46
N ASP A 562 -6.79 18.17 -42.48
CA ASP A 562 -5.92 18.38 -43.65
C ASP A 562 -5.04 17.15 -43.97
N MET A 563 -4.98 16.19 -43.03
CA MET A 563 -4.20 14.96 -43.13
C MET A 563 -5.03 13.72 -43.44
N LEU A 564 -6.35 13.86 -43.64
CA LEU A 564 -7.19 12.74 -44.05
C LEU A 564 -6.70 12.12 -45.36
N GLY A 565 -6.76 10.79 -45.44
CA GLY A 565 -6.24 10.02 -46.58
C GLY A 565 -4.74 9.72 -46.53
N LYS A 566 -4.01 10.22 -45.52
CA LYS A 566 -2.57 9.95 -45.33
C LYS A 566 -2.31 9.24 -44.00
N VAL A 567 -1.27 8.42 -43.96
CA VAL A 567 -0.68 7.92 -42.70
C VAL A 567 0.44 8.88 -42.30
N TRP A 568 0.44 9.32 -41.04
CA TRP A 568 1.38 10.35 -40.59
C TRP A 568 1.73 10.23 -39.12
N LEU A 569 2.90 10.75 -38.78
CA LEU A 569 3.34 10.93 -37.40
C LEU A 569 3.01 12.35 -36.94
N PHE A 570 2.39 12.46 -35.78
CA PHE A 570 2.20 13.72 -35.06
C PHE A 570 3.16 13.76 -33.89
N ASN A 571 4.25 14.52 -34.03
CA ASN A 571 5.32 14.62 -33.03
C ASN A 571 5.18 15.93 -32.26
N VAL A 572 5.13 15.83 -30.94
CA VAL A 572 5.03 16.96 -30.02
C VAL A 572 6.41 17.25 -29.46
N TRP A 573 6.92 18.45 -29.68
CA TRP A 573 8.30 18.83 -29.35
C TRP A 573 8.38 20.26 -28.85
N ALA A 574 9.53 20.63 -28.27
CA ALA A 574 9.82 22.00 -27.87
C ALA A 574 11.33 22.27 -27.88
N SER A 575 11.73 23.53 -28.06
CA SER A 575 13.14 23.93 -28.09
C SER A 575 13.85 23.88 -26.73
N TRP A 576 13.09 23.84 -25.63
CA TRP A 576 13.63 23.68 -24.27
C TRP A 576 13.78 22.20 -23.87
N CYS A 577 13.32 21.27 -24.69
CA CYS A 577 13.26 19.85 -24.38
C CYS A 577 14.53 19.10 -24.81
N VAL A 578 15.32 18.62 -23.83
CA VAL A 578 16.58 17.91 -24.08
C VAL A 578 16.37 16.62 -24.87
N SER A 579 15.35 15.82 -24.53
CA SER A 579 15.04 14.57 -25.23
C SER A 579 14.55 14.81 -26.66
N CYS A 580 13.90 15.95 -26.93
CA CYS A 580 13.51 16.35 -28.28
C CYS A 580 14.76 16.57 -29.15
N ARG A 581 15.86 17.07 -28.57
CA ARG A 581 17.15 17.19 -29.27
C ARG A 581 17.76 15.83 -29.61
N GLN A 582 17.54 14.83 -28.76
CA GLN A 582 18.08 13.48 -28.96
C GLN A 582 17.36 12.74 -30.09
N GLU A 583 16.03 12.88 -30.21
CA GLU A 583 15.29 12.26 -31.31
C GLU A 583 15.39 13.00 -32.64
N HIS A 584 15.69 14.30 -32.62
CA HIS A 584 15.65 15.16 -33.81
C HIS A 584 16.45 14.62 -35.01
N PRO A 585 17.69 14.11 -34.84
CA PRO A 585 18.44 13.51 -35.95
C PRO A 585 17.74 12.30 -36.57
N VAL A 586 17.05 11.50 -35.76
CA VAL A 586 16.28 10.34 -36.24
C VAL A 586 15.09 10.83 -37.06
N LEU A 587 14.34 11.81 -36.58
CA LEU A 587 13.22 12.38 -37.35
C LEU A 587 13.68 12.98 -38.67
N VAL A 588 14.78 13.73 -38.69
CA VAL A 588 15.33 14.34 -39.92
C VAL A 588 15.79 13.29 -40.91
N ASP A 589 16.53 12.27 -40.47
CA ASP A 589 16.99 11.21 -41.35
C ASP A 589 15.82 10.43 -41.96
N TYR A 590 14.88 9.96 -41.15
CA TYR A 590 13.77 9.16 -41.66
C TYR A 590 12.79 9.98 -42.51
N ALA A 591 12.49 11.24 -42.15
CA ALA A 591 11.64 12.10 -42.97
C ALA A 591 12.25 12.37 -44.36
N LYS A 592 13.57 12.60 -44.44
CA LYS A 592 14.26 12.92 -45.70
C LYS A 592 14.63 11.70 -46.52
N SER A 593 15.15 10.66 -45.88
CA SER A 593 15.69 9.46 -46.54
C SER A 593 14.61 8.42 -46.84
N HIS A 594 13.53 8.38 -46.06
CA HIS A 594 12.47 7.36 -46.18
C HIS A 594 11.08 7.94 -46.50
N GLY A 595 10.95 9.26 -46.62
CA GLY A 595 9.74 9.93 -47.06
C GLY A 595 8.56 9.81 -46.10
N ILE A 596 8.80 9.52 -44.82
CA ILE A 596 7.72 9.46 -43.82
C ILE A 596 7.12 10.86 -43.61
N THR A 597 5.79 10.92 -43.50
CA THR A 597 5.10 12.18 -43.25
C THR A 597 5.06 12.47 -41.75
N VAL A 598 5.76 13.52 -41.32
CA VAL A 598 5.81 13.97 -39.92
C VAL A 598 5.23 15.38 -39.83
N VAL A 599 4.32 15.60 -38.89
CA VAL A 599 3.78 16.91 -38.53
C VAL A 599 4.20 17.22 -37.10
N GLY A 600 4.78 18.39 -36.90
CA GLY A 600 5.22 18.86 -35.58
C GLY A 600 4.09 19.57 -34.83
N LEU A 601 4.10 19.47 -33.52
CA LEU A 601 3.41 20.38 -32.60
C LEU A 601 4.48 21.02 -31.71
N ASP A 602 4.77 22.30 -31.98
CA ASP A 602 5.63 23.13 -31.15
C ASP A 602 4.86 23.50 -29.87
N TYR A 603 5.23 22.85 -28.76
CA TYR A 603 4.42 22.78 -27.54
C TYR A 603 4.98 23.68 -26.44
N LYS A 604 4.17 24.66 -26.01
CA LYS A 604 4.51 25.63 -24.95
C LYS A 604 5.92 26.22 -25.17
N ASP A 605 6.23 26.59 -26.40
CA ASP A 605 7.53 27.12 -26.78
C ASP A 605 7.42 28.55 -27.29
N GLN A 606 8.53 29.28 -27.22
CA GLN A 606 8.62 30.58 -27.85
C GLN A 606 8.82 30.39 -29.35
N ARG A 607 7.96 31.00 -30.15
CA ARG A 607 7.98 30.88 -31.62
C ARG A 607 9.36 31.10 -32.23
N MET A 608 10.10 32.09 -31.74
CA MET A 608 11.44 32.40 -32.24
C MET A 608 12.51 31.40 -31.81
N ASP A 609 12.31 30.67 -30.72
CA ASP A 609 13.22 29.61 -30.28
C ASP A 609 12.97 28.32 -31.07
N GLY A 610 11.71 27.94 -31.29
CA GLY A 610 11.32 26.85 -32.18
C GLY A 610 11.83 27.05 -33.62
N LEU A 611 11.67 28.26 -34.19
CA LEU A 611 12.21 28.59 -35.52
C LEU A 611 13.74 28.49 -35.58
N ARG A 612 14.44 28.96 -34.54
CA ARG A 612 15.91 28.85 -34.46
C ARG A 612 16.34 27.40 -34.38
N TRP A 613 15.62 26.58 -33.61
CA TRP A 613 15.91 25.17 -33.48
C TRP A 613 15.81 24.45 -34.83
N LEU A 614 14.73 24.66 -35.60
CA LEU A 614 14.56 24.05 -36.92
C LEU A 614 15.63 24.53 -37.91
N ALA A 615 15.99 25.80 -37.86
CA ALA A 615 17.08 26.34 -38.69
C ALA A 615 18.45 25.72 -38.34
N GLN A 616 18.68 25.42 -37.06
CA GLN A 616 19.95 24.90 -36.57
C GLN A 616 20.09 23.38 -36.78
N PHE A 617 19.04 22.61 -36.51
CA PHE A 617 19.09 21.14 -36.48
C PHE A 617 18.41 20.49 -37.70
N GLY A 618 17.87 21.29 -38.62
CA GLY A 618 17.14 20.85 -39.81
C GLY A 618 15.66 20.64 -39.52
N ASP A 619 14.81 20.81 -40.54
CA ASP A 619 13.36 20.63 -40.41
C ASP A 619 12.93 19.25 -40.93
N PRO A 620 12.44 18.34 -40.06
CA PRO A 620 11.86 17.06 -40.47
C PRO A 620 10.37 17.15 -40.81
N TYR A 621 9.72 18.28 -40.50
CA TYR A 621 8.27 18.37 -40.49
C TYR A 621 7.74 18.85 -41.85
N LEU A 622 6.63 18.25 -42.30
CA LEU A 622 5.84 18.78 -43.41
C LEU A 622 5.32 20.19 -43.05
N LEU A 623 4.90 20.34 -41.79
CA LEU A 623 4.56 21.59 -41.13
C LEU A 623 4.64 21.40 -39.62
N SER A 624 4.83 22.49 -38.89
CA SER A 624 4.75 22.53 -37.42
C SER A 624 3.59 23.42 -36.99
N ALA A 625 2.63 22.87 -36.25
CA ALA A 625 1.58 23.61 -35.56
C ALA A 625 2.14 24.28 -34.30
N PHE A 626 1.65 25.47 -33.95
CA PHE A 626 2.13 26.27 -32.81
C PHE A 626 1.12 26.27 -31.65
N ASP A 627 1.45 25.59 -30.55
CA ASP A 627 0.59 25.40 -29.37
C ASP A 627 1.18 26.10 -28.15
N LEU A 628 1.13 27.44 -28.16
CA LEU A 628 1.73 28.27 -27.11
C LEU A 628 1.09 28.03 -25.73
N ASP A 629 -0.23 27.82 -25.67
CA ASP A 629 -0.97 27.64 -24.42
C ASP A 629 -1.14 26.17 -24.02
N GLY A 630 -0.67 25.23 -24.86
CA GLY A 630 -0.63 23.80 -24.58
C GLY A 630 -1.99 23.09 -24.69
N ARG A 631 -3.03 23.76 -25.20
CA ARG A 631 -4.39 23.18 -25.26
C ARG A 631 -4.46 22.00 -26.20
N VAL A 632 -3.73 22.03 -27.31
CA VAL A 632 -3.70 20.91 -28.25
C VAL A 632 -3.03 19.71 -27.59
N GLY A 633 -1.89 19.91 -26.93
CA GLY A 633 -1.21 18.86 -26.15
C GLY A 633 -2.12 18.24 -25.08
N ILE A 634 -2.87 19.05 -24.32
CA ILE A 634 -3.82 18.57 -23.30
C ILE A 634 -4.89 17.65 -23.90
N ASN A 635 -5.47 18.02 -25.04
CA ASN A 635 -6.50 17.22 -25.70
C ASN A 635 -5.96 15.87 -26.21
N TYR A 636 -4.69 15.84 -26.59
CA TYR A 636 -3.98 14.61 -26.94
C TYR A 636 -3.49 13.82 -25.72
N GLY A 637 -3.69 14.33 -24.49
CA GLY A 637 -3.19 13.70 -23.28
C GLY A 637 -1.66 13.65 -23.25
N VAL A 638 -1.02 14.73 -23.68
CA VAL A 638 0.43 14.94 -23.60
C VAL A 638 0.78 15.31 -22.16
N TYR A 639 1.69 14.55 -21.56
CA TYR A 639 2.16 14.79 -20.18
C TYR A 639 3.59 15.33 -20.15
N GLY A 640 4.31 15.21 -21.26
CA GLY A 640 5.65 15.76 -21.47
C GLY A 640 6.03 15.69 -22.96
N VAL A 641 7.17 16.26 -23.32
CA VAL A 641 7.73 16.18 -24.67
C VAL A 641 9.10 15.49 -24.64
N PRO A 642 9.46 14.71 -25.68
CA PRO A 642 8.67 14.47 -26.88
C PRO A 642 7.66 13.33 -26.72
N GLU A 643 6.54 13.43 -27.44
CA GLU A 643 5.57 12.36 -27.61
C GLU A 643 5.17 12.28 -29.08
N THR A 644 5.00 11.07 -29.62
CA THR A 644 4.64 10.88 -31.03
C THR A 644 3.43 9.98 -31.19
N TYR A 645 2.48 10.41 -32.02
CA TYR A 645 1.27 9.65 -32.34
C TYR A 645 1.33 9.21 -33.80
N LEU A 646 1.02 7.94 -34.06
CA LEU A 646 0.82 7.41 -35.41
C LEU A 646 -0.67 7.42 -35.74
N ILE A 647 -1.04 8.14 -36.79
CA ILE A 647 -2.43 8.38 -37.18
C ILE A 647 -2.65 7.79 -38.59
N ASP A 648 -3.75 7.06 -38.75
CA ASP A 648 -4.11 6.42 -40.02
C ASP A 648 -4.87 7.34 -40.99
N LYS A 649 -5.19 6.80 -42.19
CA LYS A 649 -5.90 7.52 -43.26
C LYS A 649 -7.29 8.02 -42.85
N ALA A 650 -7.92 7.43 -41.84
CA ALA A 650 -9.22 7.84 -41.31
C ALA A 650 -9.11 8.86 -40.17
N GLY A 651 -7.89 9.23 -39.78
CA GLY A 651 -7.63 10.14 -38.66
C GLY A 651 -7.74 9.46 -37.30
N ILE A 652 -7.60 8.13 -37.22
CA ILE A 652 -7.61 7.37 -35.95
C ILE A 652 -6.17 7.21 -35.44
N ILE A 653 -5.97 7.45 -34.15
CA ILE A 653 -4.67 7.21 -33.49
C ILE A 653 -4.49 5.71 -33.33
N GLN A 654 -3.51 5.15 -34.02
CA GLN A 654 -3.21 3.71 -34.01
C GLN A 654 -2.09 3.37 -33.03
N TYR A 655 -1.22 4.31 -32.71
CA TYR A 655 -0.12 4.09 -31.77
C TYR A 655 0.32 5.42 -31.14
N LYS A 656 0.78 5.34 -29.89
CA LYS A 656 1.41 6.44 -29.18
C LYS A 656 2.79 5.96 -28.69
N HIS A 657 3.81 6.73 -28.99
CA HIS A 657 5.15 6.61 -28.47
C HIS A 657 5.38 7.72 -27.45
N ILE A 658 5.88 7.37 -26.26
CA ILE A 658 6.20 8.36 -25.24
C ILE A 658 7.71 8.44 -25.07
N GLY A 659 8.24 9.66 -25.06
CA GLY A 659 9.67 9.93 -25.03
C GLY A 659 10.31 9.97 -26.42
N PRO A 660 11.65 10.11 -26.49
CA PRO A 660 12.36 10.29 -27.75
C PRO A 660 12.24 9.06 -28.64
N ILE A 661 12.09 9.28 -29.95
CA ILE A 661 12.18 8.22 -30.95
C ILE A 661 13.65 7.84 -31.17
N THR A 662 14.02 6.62 -30.77
CA THR A 662 15.33 6.03 -31.08
C THR A 662 15.31 5.33 -32.44
N PRO A 663 16.46 5.08 -33.08
CA PRO A 663 16.53 4.29 -34.32
C PRO A 663 15.87 2.91 -34.18
N GLU A 664 16.05 2.25 -33.03
CA GLU A 664 15.46 0.93 -32.75
C GLU A 664 13.94 1.03 -32.65
N ALA A 665 13.42 2.05 -31.94
CA ALA A 665 11.98 2.27 -31.84
C ALA A 665 11.35 2.56 -33.21
N MET A 666 12.03 3.36 -34.05
CA MET A 666 11.61 3.67 -35.41
C MET A 666 11.50 2.40 -36.26
N VAL A 667 12.56 1.57 -36.28
CA VAL A 667 12.63 0.36 -37.12
C VAL A 667 11.74 -0.78 -36.62
N GLN A 668 11.69 -1.00 -35.30
CA GLN A 668 11.01 -2.16 -34.75
C GLN A 668 9.52 -1.93 -34.49
N LYS A 669 9.11 -0.69 -34.20
CA LYS A 669 7.73 -0.38 -33.78
C LYS A 669 7.00 0.52 -34.76
N ILE A 670 7.59 1.66 -35.13
CA ILE A 670 6.88 2.71 -35.87
C ILE A 670 6.75 2.35 -37.36
N LEU A 671 7.86 2.09 -38.06
CA LEU A 671 7.85 1.82 -39.50
C LEU A 671 7.05 0.57 -39.91
N PRO A 672 7.11 -0.57 -39.20
CA PRO A 672 6.29 -1.73 -39.53
C PRO A 672 4.80 -1.40 -39.46
N LYS A 673 4.40 -0.64 -38.45
CA LYS A 673 3.01 -0.24 -38.25
C LYS A 673 2.55 0.82 -39.27
N MET A 674 3.42 1.76 -39.63
CA MET A 674 3.15 2.69 -40.74
C MET A 674 2.89 1.93 -42.05
N LYS A 675 3.75 0.97 -42.40
CA LYS A 675 3.59 0.15 -43.62
C LYS A 675 2.31 -0.69 -43.61
N GLU A 676 1.84 -1.11 -42.44
CA GLU A 676 0.56 -1.80 -42.31
C GLU A 676 -0.62 -0.88 -42.62
N LEU A 677 -0.58 0.36 -42.11
CA LEU A 677 -1.64 1.36 -42.31
C LEU A 677 -1.63 1.99 -43.72
N GLU A 678 -0.49 1.90 -44.42
CA GLU A 678 -0.35 2.36 -45.81
C GLU A 678 -0.94 1.39 -46.84
N LYS A 679 -1.07 0.11 -46.50
CA LYS A 679 -1.84 -0.87 -47.30
C LYS A 679 -3.33 -0.48 -47.33
#